data_AF-A0A819GSH6-F1
#
_entry.id   AF-A0A819GSH6-F1
#
_cell.length_a   1.000
_cell.length_b   1.000
_cell.length_c   1.000
_cell.angle_alpha   90.00
_cell.angle_beta   90.00
_cell.angle_gamma   90.00
#
_symmetry.space_group_name_H-M   'P 1'
#
loop_
_entity.id
_entity.type
_entity.pdbx_description
1 polymer ?
#
loop_
_entity_poly.entity_id
_entity_poly.type
_entity_poly.pdbx_seq_one_letter_code
_entity_poly.pdbx_strand_id
1 'polypeptide(L)'
;MPKKRNRNEFVDEQAEEDSAEESDTEKKQRAAALKKLKSSRQMSDDDDDEEDEVMDEQAAKDLQGFIAEPGEDEEDDNENDQSGSGESEEDDDIDEEDLQLIAENTNKRIKPKRVQIEGEDDDEEEQQTASQYEPTSSRRARFDDHDDHSITHNDDDGGAHEDYEDDDGFIVDDENQPLPKMSHRRNENAPNISEAQAIFGDDFAFDDINFDDLNDEMEDEDLEDEEEEEEEELEEDVEPQLDEDGNPIEDETISSKRRRKLRAQRRKQKAEDLFEPEELQRGYLTESDINIRRIDKPERFQLRNIPVTEAKEDELEEEAEWIYNGAFLKPTISLQPVEEDTTKNLQVKKKIKNALNYIRNDSFEVPFIAFYRKEHIEPDLKMADLWKIWQWDEKWMIFKSQKDKLMLMFERMDKYRNYQYEQLGDTNEDTLTTRLLTDCDIDKERLMRAQTLEEIADLREQFHVYYNEDVPNMRLHEKVVEYHEERDKRKKLINNEQNENDDQPLPTIDDEDELDEETLIEQLRTQLNIKSKPLAKTDYYSVCKQAHLEGLVKKFGLKPDKLGENFYENYQKNEIDQYPIGPTATCEEFICKQFATAQTVLQAAIFMHARQLSLDPLVRYVIRRDFISRCMINARPTRIGIQSITEDHPCYTMKYLVEKPVNTFTKDQFLYLHQSVKDGSMKIEYVIDSKTSSHTYADEIKRSYTRDEFSDNVLEWNKIRAMCIDLMLNKFLYPKYQRELEEILLDEARQYVIKQCSSCLNNWTKIAPYRLSNDENVTSISDAGVRVLSIAYSTDPDDVSYGVILSSEGQVMDFIRLPNLMLRENYSADNRIKKEKDFEAIRKCIKERVPDVICI
;
A
#
# COMPACT_ATOMS: atom_id res chain seq x y z
N MET A 1 47.65 66.31 38.49
CA MET A 1 47.07 67.67 38.36
C MET A 1 45.55 67.58 38.50
N PRO A 2 44.84 68.65 38.92
CA PRO A 2 43.40 68.62 39.26
C PRO A 2 42.50 69.08 38.08
N LYS A 3 41.15 69.01 38.12
CA LYS A 3 40.20 69.64 39.08
C LYS A 3 38.81 68.97 39.06
N LYS A 4 38.24 68.65 40.24
CA LYS A 4 37.04 69.28 40.91
C LYS A 4 35.70 69.02 40.19
N ARG A 5 34.56 68.69 40.81
CA ARG A 5 34.01 68.71 42.21
C ARG A 5 32.67 67.90 42.17
N ASN A 6 31.84 67.56 43.17
CA ASN A 6 31.69 67.45 44.66
C ASN A 6 30.26 66.80 44.83
N ARG A 7 29.70 66.25 45.93
CA ARG A 7 29.98 65.75 47.30
C ARG A 7 28.60 65.18 47.79
N ASN A 8 28.39 64.27 48.76
CA ASN A 8 29.21 63.45 49.68
C ASN A 8 28.28 62.48 50.46
N GLU A 9 28.80 61.35 50.97
CA GLU A 9 28.22 60.51 52.07
C GLU A 9 26.84 59.84 51.75
N PHE A 10 26.42 58.65 52.26
CA PHE A 10 27.01 57.74 53.27
C PHE A 10 26.43 56.29 53.14
N VAL A 11 27.25 55.27 53.49
CA VAL A 11 26.90 53.97 54.14
C VAL A 11 25.97 52.94 53.45
N ASP A 12 26.54 51.76 53.15
CA ASP A 12 26.20 50.35 53.54
C ASP A 12 24.71 49.86 53.52
N GLU A 13 24.36 48.57 53.42
CA GLU A 13 25.09 47.33 53.77
C GLU A 13 24.51 46.08 53.04
N GLN A 14 25.28 44.97 53.01
CA GLN A 14 24.90 43.57 52.71
C GLN A 14 24.14 43.16 51.42
N ALA A 15 24.78 42.25 50.69
CA ALA A 15 24.12 41.12 50.01
C ALA A 15 24.99 39.88 50.26
N GLU A 16 24.42 38.81 50.81
CA GLU A 16 25.10 37.53 51.07
C GLU A 16 24.58 36.48 50.09
N GLU A 17 25.47 35.63 49.58
CA GLU A 17 25.11 34.34 48.99
C GLU A 17 24.80 33.37 50.14
N ASP A 18 23.71 32.60 50.04
CA ASP A 18 23.75 31.23 50.58
C ASP A 18 22.75 30.32 49.86
N SER A 19 23.01 29.01 49.92
CA SER A 19 22.30 27.98 49.15
C SER A 19 21.21 27.29 49.95
N ALA A 20 20.18 26.79 49.27
CA ALA A 20 19.18 25.89 49.85
C ALA A 20 18.82 24.76 48.87
N GLU A 21 19.14 23.53 49.24
CA GLU A 21 18.75 22.32 48.50
C GLU A 21 17.31 21.94 48.85
N GLU A 22 16.45 21.72 47.84
CA GLU A 22 15.08 21.26 48.07
C GLU A 22 15.00 19.72 47.95
N SER A 23 14.58 19.06 49.03
CA SER A 23 14.83 17.62 49.23
C SER A 23 13.67 16.69 48.83
N ASP A 24 14.01 15.46 48.44
CA ASP A 24 13.09 14.42 47.92
C ASP A 24 11.91 14.02 48.84
N THR A 25 11.87 14.50 50.08
CA THR A 25 10.77 14.22 51.01
C THR A 25 9.42 14.80 50.56
N GLU A 26 9.40 15.91 49.82
CA GLU A 26 8.14 16.53 49.39
C GLU A 26 7.46 15.78 48.24
N LYS A 27 8.24 15.33 47.25
CA LYS A 27 7.74 14.51 46.12
C LYS A 27 7.07 13.23 46.62
N LYS A 28 7.66 12.57 47.63
CA LYS A 28 7.09 11.36 48.26
C LYS A 28 5.81 11.65 49.06
N GLN A 29 5.68 12.83 49.67
CA GLN A 29 4.44 13.22 50.37
C GLN A 29 3.30 13.55 49.39
N ARG A 30 3.56 14.23 48.27
CA ARG A 30 2.55 14.44 47.21
C ARG A 30 2.05 13.12 46.61
N ALA A 31 2.97 12.18 46.30
CA ALA A 31 2.59 10.86 45.80
C ALA A 31 1.72 10.06 46.80
N ALA A 32 2.02 10.15 48.10
CA ALA A 32 1.21 9.51 49.14
C ALA A 32 -0.19 10.12 49.29
N ALA A 33 -0.34 11.44 49.10
CA ALA A 33 -1.64 12.12 49.12
C ALA A 33 -2.54 11.67 47.95
N LEU A 34 -1.99 11.61 46.73
CA LEU A 34 -2.69 11.14 45.53
C LEU A 34 -3.16 9.68 45.64
N LYS A 35 -2.33 8.77 46.19
CA LYS A 35 -2.77 7.40 46.47
C LYS A 35 -3.84 7.29 47.56
N LYS A 36 -3.93 8.26 48.49
CA LYS A 36 -4.98 8.27 49.51
C LYS A 36 -6.34 8.72 48.97
N LEU A 37 -6.36 9.66 48.02
CA LEU A 37 -7.59 10.15 47.37
C LEU A 37 -8.27 9.08 46.49
N LYS A 38 -7.50 8.20 45.83
CA LYS A 38 -8.08 7.04 45.10
C LYS A 38 -8.60 5.91 45.99
N SER A 39 -8.43 5.99 47.33
CA SER A 39 -8.76 4.91 48.26
C SER A 39 -10.04 5.16 49.10
N SER A 40 -10.75 6.27 48.92
CA SER A 40 -11.87 6.69 49.78
C SER A 40 -13.20 6.92 49.07
N ARG A 41 -13.42 6.29 47.90
CA ARG A 41 -14.69 6.36 47.15
C ARG A 41 -15.28 4.97 46.87
N GLN A 42 -15.27 4.13 47.89
CA GLN A 42 -15.88 2.79 47.90
C GLN A 42 -16.47 2.55 49.31
N MET A 43 -17.58 1.80 49.40
CA MET A 43 -18.43 1.55 50.59
C MET A 43 -19.49 2.62 50.95
N SER A 44 -20.61 2.60 50.21
CA SER A 44 -21.96 2.83 50.77
C SER A 44 -23.02 2.29 49.80
N ASP A 45 -23.81 1.29 50.23
CA ASP A 45 -24.99 0.81 49.50
C ASP A 45 -26.25 1.56 50.01
N ASP A 46 -27.05 2.12 49.10
CA ASP A 46 -28.53 2.23 49.12
C ASP A 46 -29.01 3.20 47.98
N ASP A 47 -29.82 2.66 47.06
CA ASP A 47 -30.81 3.23 46.11
C ASP A 47 -30.58 4.55 45.30
N ASP A 48 -30.65 4.38 43.96
CA ASP A 48 -31.20 5.23 42.88
C ASP A 48 -30.57 6.59 42.41
N ASP A 49 -30.65 6.78 41.07
CA ASP A 49 -30.58 8.05 40.28
C ASP A 49 -29.26 8.87 40.13
N GLU A 50 -28.11 8.24 39.82
CA GLU A 50 -26.90 8.95 39.27
C GLU A 50 -26.24 8.25 38.05
N GLU A 51 -26.92 8.17 36.89
CA GLU A 51 -26.28 7.93 35.57
C GLU A 51 -26.57 9.08 34.58
N ASP A 52 -25.59 9.94 34.31
CA ASP A 52 -25.54 10.84 33.12
C ASP A 52 -24.23 11.67 33.04
N GLU A 53 -23.54 11.94 34.16
CA GLU A 53 -22.40 12.88 34.20
C GLU A 53 -21.04 12.27 33.80
N VAL A 54 -20.88 11.89 32.53
CA VAL A 54 -19.54 11.66 31.92
C VAL A 54 -19.46 12.29 30.53
N MET A 55 -19.07 13.56 30.46
CA MET A 55 -18.69 14.21 29.20
C MET A 55 -17.32 13.68 28.75
N ASP A 56 -17.24 13.12 27.53
CA ASP A 56 -15.99 12.58 26.97
C ASP A 56 -14.93 13.70 26.85
N GLU A 57 -13.72 13.45 27.35
CA GLU A 57 -12.61 14.40 27.35
C GLU A 57 -12.22 14.82 25.92
N GLN A 58 -12.44 13.97 24.91
CA GLN A 58 -12.21 14.34 23.51
C GLN A 58 -13.31 15.27 22.98
N ALA A 59 -14.58 15.01 23.29
CA ALA A 59 -15.67 15.91 22.91
C ALA A 59 -15.54 17.28 23.60
N ALA A 60 -15.03 17.30 24.83
CA ALA A 60 -14.66 18.53 25.53
C ALA A 60 -13.50 19.27 24.85
N LYS A 61 -12.43 18.58 24.43
CA LYS A 61 -11.29 19.18 23.69
C LYS A 61 -11.73 19.77 22.34
N ASP A 62 -12.56 19.06 21.59
CA ASP A 62 -13.14 19.60 20.35
C ASP A 62 -13.99 20.84 20.62
N LEU A 63 -14.85 20.84 21.65
CA LEU A 63 -15.62 22.03 22.08
C LEU A 63 -14.71 23.20 22.50
N GLN A 64 -13.63 22.92 23.23
CA GLN A 64 -12.72 23.93 23.77
C GLN A 64 -11.97 24.68 22.65
N GLY A 65 -11.76 24.04 21.49
CA GLY A 65 -11.25 24.67 20.27
C GLY A 65 -12.22 25.65 19.58
N PHE A 66 -13.46 25.81 20.05
CA PHE A 66 -14.47 26.71 19.44
C PHE A 66 -14.77 27.99 20.23
N ILE A 67 -14.28 28.13 21.47
CA ILE A 67 -14.53 29.30 22.32
C ILE A 67 -13.39 30.31 22.17
N ALA A 68 -13.44 31.10 21.10
CA ALA A 68 -12.67 32.33 20.99
C ALA A 68 -13.51 33.50 21.54
N GLU A 69 -13.04 34.18 22.58
CA GLU A 69 -13.66 35.43 23.02
C GLU A 69 -13.39 36.56 22.00
N PRO A 70 -14.39 37.39 21.65
CA PRO A 70 -14.27 38.35 20.56
C PRO A 70 -13.53 39.64 20.95
N GLY A 71 -12.21 39.54 21.09
CA GLY A 71 -11.27 40.62 20.76
C GLY A 71 -10.66 41.43 21.90
N GLU A 72 -9.32 41.42 21.95
CA GLU A 72 -8.46 42.58 22.17
C GLU A 72 -7.22 42.41 21.26
N ASP A 73 -6.64 43.51 20.75
CA ASP A 73 -5.56 43.49 19.74
C ASP A 73 -4.15 43.40 20.36
N GLU A 74 -3.23 42.78 19.62
CA GLU A 74 -1.74 42.81 19.71
C GLU A 74 -1.05 43.13 21.05
N GLU A 75 -0.27 42.17 21.56
CA GLU A 75 1.14 42.41 21.93
C GLU A 75 1.97 41.12 21.80
N ASP A 76 3.18 41.21 21.23
CA ASP A 76 4.17 40.12 21.13
C ASP A 76 4.76 39.81 22.52
N ASP A 77 4.76 38.54 22.96
CA ASP A 77 5.80 38.09 23.90
C ASP A 77 6.17 36.60 23.77
N ASN A 78 7.28 36.23 24.41
CA ASN A 78 8.06 35.03 24.13
C ASN A 78 7.62 33.84 24.99
N GLU A 79 6.93 32.86 24.41
CA GLU A 79 6.80 31.54 25.04
C GLU A 79 8.05 30.68 24.81
N ASN A 80 8.32 29.80 25.78
CA ASN A 80 9.63 29.23 26.04
C ASN A 80 9.54 27.69 26.01
N ASP A 81 9.81 27.08 24.86
CA ASP A 81 9.66 25.64 24.60
C ASP A 81 10.41 24.77 25.63
N GLN A 82 9.70 24.29 26.66
CA GLN A 82 10.15 23.15 27.45
C GLN A 82 9.79 21.86 26.72
N SER A 83 10.79 21.28 26.08
CA SER A 83 10.70 20.01 25.36
C SER A 83 10.16 18.88 26.24
N GLY A 84 8.93 18.44 25.95
CA GLY A 84 8.47 17.10 26.34
C GLY A 84 9.29 16.05 25.57
N SER A 85 9.86 15.09 26.27
CA SER A 85 10.81 14.12 25.71
C SER A 85 10.22 12.72 25.58
N GLY A 86 10.25 12.17 24.37
CA GLY A 86 10.15 10.73 24.12
C GLY A 86 8.76 10.13 24.33
N GLU A 87 7.94 10.19 23.29
CA GLU A 87 7.01 9.09 23.01
C GLU A 87 7.87 7.96 22.40
N SER A 88 7.76 6.76 22.97
CA SER A 88 8.36 5.54 22.41
C SER A 88 7.55 5.06 21.21
N GLU A 89 8.22 4.39 20.28
CA GLU A 89 7.55 3.51 19.33
C GLU A 89 6.83 2.42 20.15
N GLU A 90 5.50 2.49 20.21
CA GLU A 90 4.67 1.36 20.68
C GLU A 90 4.55 0.42 19.48
N ASP A 91 5.03 -0.82 19.62
CA ASP A 91 4.86 -1.85 18.60
C ASP A 91 3.35 -2.09 18.37
N ASP A 92 2.91 -2.10 17.10
CA ASP A 92 1.52 -2.39 16.71
C ASP A 92 1.16 -3.86 17.02
N ASP A 93 0.77 -4.13 18.27
CA ASP A 93 0.30 -5.42 18.77
C ASP A 93 -1.01 -5.84 18.03
N ILE A 94 -0.88 -6.69 17.02
CA ILE A 94 -1.96 -7.07 16.07
C ILE A 94 -3.23 -7.54 16.81
N ASP A 95 -4.34 -6.84 16.58
CA ASP A 95 -5.67 -7.13 17.15
C ASP A 95 -6.13 -8.59 16.98
N GLU A 96 -6.91 -9.11 17.93
CA GLU A 96 -7.52 -10.46 17.83
C GLU A 96 -8.44 -10.61 16.59
N GLU A 97 -8.98 -9.50 16.06
CA GLU A 97 -9.81 -9.47 14.83
C GLU A 97 -8.95 -9.60 13.56
N ASP A 98 -7.77 -8.97 13.52
CA ASP A 98 -6.79 -9.14 12.43
C ASP A 98 -6.08 -10.50 12.49
N LEU A 99 -5.82 -11.03 13.69
CA LEU A 99 -5.36 -12.43 13.85
C LEU A 99 -6.41 -13.45 13.37
N GLN A 100 -7.71 -13.15 13.45
CA GLN A 100 -8.75 -13.96 12.82
C GLN A 100 -8.72 -13.83 11.28
N LEU A 101 -8.62 -12.61 10.74
CA LEU A 101 -8.49 -12.39 9.29
C LEU A 101 -7.25 -13.09 8.70
N ILE A 102 -6.11 -13.07 9.38
CA ILE A 102 -4.91 -13.79 8.95
C ILE A 102 -5.14 -15.31 9.00
N ALA A 103 -5.74 -15.83 10.08
CA ALA A 103 -6.00 -17.27 10.22
C ALA A 103 -7.02 -17.79 9.18
N GLU A 104 -8.06 -17.01 8.86
CA GLU A 104 -9.09 -17.37 7.87
C GLU A 104 -8.56 -17.35 6.43
N ASN A 105 -7.56 -16.51 6.13
CA ASN A 105 -6.91 -16.47 4.81
C ASN A 105 -5.71 -17.44 4.67
N THR A 106 -5.17 -18.02 5.75
CA THR A 106 -3.92 -18.82 5.70
C THR A 106 -4.03 -20.25 6.28
N ASN A 107 -5.13 -20.61 6.94
CA ASN A 107 -5.38 -21.92 7.58
C ASN A 107 -4.37 -22.39 8.66
N LYS A 108 -3.26 -21.69 8.91
CA LYS A 108 -2.26 -22.04 9.95
C LYS A 108 -2.55 -21.25 11.25
N ARG A 109 -2.93 -21.95 12.33
CA ARG A 109 -3.26 -21.34 13.66
C ARG A 109 -2.01 -20.90 14.44
N ILE A 110 -1.74 -19.60 14.47
CA ILE A 110 -0.69 -18.99 15.31
C ILE A 110 -1.14 -18.99 16.80
N LYS A 111 -0.19 -19.12 17.74
CA LYS A 111 -0.40 -18.96 19.18
C LYS A 111 0.61 -17.95 19.75
N PRO A 112 0.20 -17.00 20.61
CA PRO A 112 1.12 -16.03 21.20
C PRO A 112 2.11 -16.70 22.17
N LYS A 113 3.41 -16.51 21.92
CA LYS A 113 4.48 -16.92 22.84
C LYS A 113 4.71 -15.84 23.89
N ARG A 114 4.21 -16.06 25.11
CA ARG A 114 4.49 -15.19 26.26
C ARG A 114 5.91 -15.47 26.79
N VAL A 115 6.84 -14.55 26.55
CA VAL A 115 8.21 -14.64 27.10
C VAL A 115 8.17 -14.41 28.62
N GLN A 116 8.74 -15.34 29.39
CA GLN A 116 8.87 -15.25 30.84
C GLN A 116 10.35 -15.09 31.17
N ILE A 117 10.72 -13.92 31.69
CA ILE A 117 12.10 -13.62 32.12
C ILE A 117 12.27 -14.12 33.55
N GLU A 118 12.95 -15.26 33.69
CA GLU A 118 13.62 -15.68 34.92
C GLU A 118 15.12 -15.67 34.63
N GLY A 119 15.92 -15.21 35.60
CA GLY A 119 17.37 -15.15 35.48
C GLY A 119 18.03 -15.65 36.75
N GLU A 120 19.14 -16.35 36.59
CA GLU A 120 20.10 -16.71 37.63
C GLU A 120 21.51 -16.69 37.01
N ASP A 121 22.51 -16.34 37.82
CA ASP A 121 23.89 -16.08 37.39
C ASP A 121 24.74 -17.37 37.34
N ASP A 122 25.78 -17.41 36.50
CA ASP A 122 27.16 -17.75 36.91
C ASP A 122 28.17 -17.53 35.75
N ASP A 123 29.43 -17.25 36.10
CA ASP A 123 30.52 -16.87 35.18
C ASP A 123 31.28 -18.05 34.52
N GLU A 124 31.86 -17.86 33.34
CA GLU A 124 33.34 -17.88 33.15
C GLU A 124 33.78 -17.34 31.76
N GLU A 125 35.06 -16.98 31.61
CA GLU A 125 35.61 -16.17 30.51
C GLU A 125 36.17 -16.97 29.31
N GLU A 126 36.07 -16.41 28.09
CA GLU A 126 37.26 -16.26 27.22
C GLU A 126 37.09 -15.13 26.17
N GLN A 127 38.19 -14.66 25.57
CA GLN A 127 38.28 -13.33 24.91
C GLN A 127 38.67 -13.40 23.43
N GLN A 128 37.95 -12.65 22.56
CA GLN A 128 38.45 -11.92 21.35
C GLN A 128 37.25 -11.26 20.62
N THR A 129 36.91 -9.99 20.81
CA THR A 129 37.53 -8.71 20.33
C THR A 129 37.32 -8.38 18.85
N ALA A 130 36.68 -7.21 18.63
CA ALA A 130 36.57 -6.41 17.38
C ALA A 130 35.65 -6.95 16.26
N SER A 131 34.92 -6.11 15.50
CA SER A 131 34.26 -4.80 15.73
C SER A 131 33.51 -4.39 14.45
N GLN A 132 32.35 -3.74 14.57
CA GLN A 132 31.54 -3.21 13.46
C GLN A 132 32.31 -2.24 12.53
N TYR A 133 31.85 -2.08 11.28
CA TYR A 133 31.59 -0.76 10.67
C TYR A 133 30.65 -0.84 9.46
N GLU A 134 29.83 0.19 9.27
CA GLU A 134 28.82 0.31 8.21
C GLU A 134 29.38 0.84 6.87
N PRO A 135 28.76 0.53 5.71
CA PRO A 135 29.10 1.13 4.42
C PRO A 135 28.31 2.42 4.12
N THR A 136 28.90 3.60 4.35
CA THR A 136 28.30 4.89 3.95
C THR A 136 28.54 5.24 2.48
N SER A 137 27.58 5.89 1.83
CA SER A 137 27.55 6.17 0.38
C SER A 137 28.66 7.11 -0.14
N SER A 138 29.08 6.94 -1.40
CA SER A 138 29.53 8.07 -2.23
C SER A 138 29.54 7.85 -3.75
N ARG A 139 28.89 8.81 -4.44
CA ARG A 139 29.35 9.45 -5.70
C ARG A 139 29.63 8.55 -6.92
N ARG A 140 28.60 8.35 -7.75
CA ARG A 140 28.77 8.08 -9.19
C ARG A 140 28.91 9.42 -9.93
N ALA A 141 29.95 9.60 -10.75
CA ALA A 141 30.20 10.85 -11.47
C ALA A 141 29.28 11.00 -12.69
N ARG A 142 28.91 12.25 -13.02
CA ARG A 142 28.25 12.58 -14.29
C ARG A 142 29.25 12.43 -15.44
N PHE A 143 28.77 11.95 -16.58
CA PHE A 143 29.31 12.29 -17.90
C PHE A 143 28.16 12.76 -18.79
N ASP A 144 28.47 13.62 -19.75
CA ASP A 144 27.48 14.50 -20.37
C ASP A 144 27.70 14.62 -21.89
N ASP A 145 26.62 15.03 -22.57
CA ASP A 145 26.53 15.64 -23.90
C ASP A 145 26.76 14.88 -25.24
N HIS A 146 25.80 15.16 -26.14
CA HIS A 146 25.89 15.45 -27.58
C HIS A 146 25.78 14.34 -28.68
N ASP A 147 24.60 14.34 -29.29
CA ASP A 147 24.20 14.19 -30.71
C ASP A 147 25.28 14.17 -31.82
N ASP A 148 25.04 13.34 -32.86
CA ASP A 148 24.76 13.81 -34.23
C ASP A 148 23.91 12.79 -35.03
N HIS A 149 23.47 13.13 -36.25
CA HIS A 149 22.27 12.62 -36.92
C HIS A 149 22.46 11.75 -38.20
N SER A 150 21.49 10.84 -38.40
CA SER A 150 20.79 10.52 -39.68
C SER A 150 21.36 9.54 -40.73
N ILE A 151 20.45 9.16 -41.66
CA ILE A 151 20.64 8.48 -42.97
C ILE A 151 20.87 6.96 -42.90
N THR A 152 20.09 6.06 -43.55
CA THR A 152 18.82 6.16 -44.32
C THR A 152 18.12 4.77 -44.37
N HIS A 153 16.82 4.71 -44.70
CA HIS A 153 16.20 3.50 -45.25
C HIS A 153 16.87 3.06 -46.56
N ASN A 154 16.88 1.74 -46.81
CA ASN A 154 16.44 1.16 -48.06
C ASN A 154 15.84 -0.22 -47.76
N ASP A 155 14.67 -0.50 -48.32
CA ASP A 155 14.04 -1.81 -48.31
C ASP A 155 14.74 -2.75 -49.31
N ASP A 156 14.75 -4.06 -49.03
CA ASP A 156 14.75 -5.07 -50.10
C ASP A 156 13.86 -6.25 -49.67
N ASP A 157 13.12 -6.80 -50.63
CA ASP A 157 12.08 -7.82 -50.40
C ASP A 157 12.57 -9.18 -50.90
N GLY A 158 12.32 -10.23 -50.11
CA GLY A 158 13.03 -11.51 -50.24
C GLY A 158 12.32 -12.69 -49.57
N GLY A 159 11.00 -12.73 -49.61
CA GLY A 159 10.22 -13.83 -49.02
C GLY A 159 10.55 -15.20 -49.62
N ALA A 160 10.89 -16.16 -48.75
CA ALA A 160 10.92 -17.59 -49.05
C ALA A 160 9.94 -18.31 -48.12
N HIS A 161 9.07 -19.13 -48.71
CA HIS A 161 8.14 -20.01 -47.99
C HIS A 161 8.83 -21.37 -47.89
N GLU A 162 8.96 -21.92 -46.68
CA GLU A 162 9.28 -23.33 -46.46
C GLU A 162 8.47 -23.79 -45.24
N ASP A 163 7.98 -25.03 -45.32
CA ASP A 163 6.77 -25.44 -44.61
C ASP A 163 7.08 -26.23 -43.32
N TYR A 164 6.08 -26.35 -42.43
CA TYR A 164 6.17 -27.12 -41.20
C TYR A 164 6.06 -28.63 -41.50
N GLU A 165 7.06 -29.42 -41.08
CA GLU A 165 6.91 -30.85 -40.79
C GLU A 165 7.52 -31.11 -39.40
N ASP A 166 6.70 -31.62 -38.48
CA ASP A 166 7.14 -32.04 -37.13
C ASP A 166 7.90 -33.37 -37.22
N ASP A 167 9.08 -33.47 -36.61
CA ASP A 167 9.87 -34.72 -36.59
C ASP A 167 10.69 -34.85 -35.28
N ASP A 168 9.99 -35.16 -34.17
CA ASP A 168 10.58 -35.45 -32.85
C ASP A 168 11.36 -36.79 -32.87
N GLY A 169 12.55 -36.75 -33.48
CA GLY A 169 13.42 -37.90 -33.71
C GLY A 169 14.04 -38.48 -32.44
N PHE A 170 13.29 -39.28 -31.69
CA PHE A 170 13.76 -40.02 -30.51
C PHE A 170 14.81 -41.08 -30.91
N ILE A 171 16.08 -40.84 -30.58
CA ILE A 171 17.21 -41.70 -30.98
C ILE A 171 17.32 -42.92 -30.06
N VAL A 172 16.82 -44.06 -30.55
CA VAL A 172 17.10 -45.42 -30.03
C VAL A 172 18.20 -46.12 -30.84
N ASP A 173 18.76 -47.19 -30.27
CA ASP A 173 19.67 -48.10 -30.99
C ASP A 173 18.95 -49.19 -31.79
N ASP A 174 19.72 -50.07 -32.46
CA ASP A 174 19.21 -51.16 -33.30
C ASP A 174 18.39 -52.22 -32.53
N GLU A 175 18.38 -52.20 -31.18
CA GLU A 175 17.52 -53.06 -30.33
C GLU A 175 16.43 -52.25 -29.59
N ASN A 176 16.20 -51.02 -30.04
CA ASN A 176 15.08 -50.14 -29.68
C ASN A 176 15.07 -49.67 -28.21
N GLN A 177 16.24 -49.62 -27.55
CA GLN A 177 16.38 -49.11 -26.18
C GLN A 177 16.95 -47.68 -26.17
N PRO A 178 16.60 -46.84 -25.17
CA PRO A 178 17.15 -45.49 -25.04
C PRO A 178 18.61 -45.52 -24.59
N LEU A 179 19.47 -44.78 -25.28
CA LEU A 179 20.90 -44.69 -24.96
C LEU A 179 21.13 -44.02 -23.59
N PRO A 180 21.99 -44.57 -22.71
CA PRO A 180 22.26 -43.96 -21.41
C PRO A 180 23.02 -42.63 -21.57
N LYS A 181 22.45 -41.55 -21.03
CA LYS A 181 23.07 -40.20 -21.01
C LYS A 181 24.50 -40.28 -20.45
N MET A 182 25.48 -39.82 -21.22
CA MET A 182 26.88 -39.82 -20.76
C MET A 182 27.08 -38.79 -19.63
N SER A 183 27.45 -39.26 -18.45
CA SER A 183 27.91 -38.41 -17.35
C SER A 183 29.10 -37.54 -17.80
N HIS A 184 28.92 -36.22 -17.77
CA HIS A 184 29.98 -35.25 -17.98
C HIS A 184 30.97 -35.28 -16.81
N ARG A 185 32.00 -36.13 -16.90
CA ARG A 185 33.13 -36.10 -15.97
C ARG A 185 33.85 -34.75 -16.08
N ARG A 186 33.69 -33.87 -15.08
CA ARG A 186 34.52 -32.68 -14.90
C ARG A 186 36.00 -33.10 -14.91
N ASN A 187 36.83 -32.35 -15.64
CA ASN A 187 38.25 -32.67 -15.80
C ASN A 187 39.08 -31.93 -14.73
N GLU A 188 39.25 -32.56 -13.57
CA GLU A 188 39.74 -31.97 -12.30
C GLU A 188 41.19 -31.41 -12.32
N ASN A 189 41.87 -31.37 -13.47
CA ASN A 189 43.29 -31.04 -13.56
C ASN A 189 43.57 -29.67 -14.21
N ALA A 190 43.13 -28.60 -13.55
CA ALA A 190 43.58 -27.23 -13.82
C ALA A 190 44.00 -26.55 -12.49
N PRO A 191 45.30 -26.24 -12.28
CA PRO A 191 45.85 -25.94 -10.95
C PRO A 191 45.37 -24.64 -10.31
N ASN A 192 44.67 -23.77 -11.05
CA ASN A 192 44.23 -22.46 -10.57
C ASN A 192 42.73 -22.40 -10.21
N ILE A 193 41.93 -23.44 -10.48
CA ILE A 193 40.49 -23.44 -10.12
C ILE A 193 40.32 -23.42 -8.59
N SER A 194 41.18 -24.14 -7.87
CA SER A 194 41.17 -24.16 -6.40
C SER A 194 41.57 -22.81 -5.77
N GLU A 195 42.39 -21.99 -6.43
CA GLU A 195 42.62 -20.59 -5.99
C GLU A 195 41.37 -19.73 -6.16
N ALA A 196 40.53 -19.96 -7.18
CA ALA A 196 39.29 -19.22 -7.36
C ALA A 196 38.24 -19.60 -6.30
N GLN A 197 38.05 -20.89 -6.03
CA GLN A 197 37.12 -21.35 -4.98
C GLN A 197 37.53 -20.80 -3.59
N ALA A 198 38.83 -20.75 -3.29
CA ALA A 198 39.35 -20.19 -2.04
C ALA A 198 39.21 -18.64 -1.94
N ILE A 199 38.77 -17.95 -3.00
CA ILE A 199 38.56 -16.49 -3.02
C ILE A 199 37.07 -16.14 -2.99
N PHE A 200 36.21 -16.93 -3.64
CA PHE A 200 34.77 -16.61 -3.78
C PHE A 200 33.85 -17.31 -2.76
N GLY A 201 34.34 -18.35 -2.07
CA GLY A 201 33.56 -19.09 -1.07
C GLY A 201 32.90 -20.35 -1.61
N ASP A 202 32.40 -21.17 -0.69
CA ASP A 202 31.76 -22.46 -0.95
C ASP A 202 30.23 -22.25 -0.89
N ASP A 203 29.66 -21.66 -1.95
CA ASP A 203 28.21 -21.46 -2.06
C ASP A 203 27.49 -22.82 -2.10
N PHE A 204 26.46 -22.97 -1.27
CA PHE A 204 25.75 -24.23 -1.03
C PHE A 204 25.26 -24.87 -2.35
N ALA A 205 25.65 -26.14 -2.57
CA ALA A 205 25.33 -26.90 -3.76
C ALA A 205 23.87 -27.38 -3.80
N PHE A 206 22.94 -26.47 -4.09
CA PHE A 206 21.55 -26.81 -4.43
C PHE A 206 21.44 -27.66 -5.71
N ASP A 207 22.49 -27.67 -6.56
CA ASP A 207 22.63 -28.50 -7.78
C ASP A 207 22.43 -30.03 -7.54
N ASP A 208 22.62 -30.52 -6.31
CA ASP A 208 22.42 -31.94 -5.96
C ASP A 208 20.96 -32.29 -5.62
N ILE A 209 20.04 -31.31 -5.54
CA ILE A 209 18.59 -31.53 -5.38
C ILE A 209 17.97 -31.68 -6.77
N ASN A 210 17.49 -32.88 -7.11
CA ASN A 210 16.79 -33.11 -8.37
C ASN A 210 15.37 -32.53 -8.30
N PHE A 211 15.12 -31.44 -9.04
CA PHE A 211 13.84 -30.71 -8.99
C PHE A 211 12.65 -31.58 -9.42
N ASP A 212 12.85 -32.55 -10.32
CA ASP A 212 11.81 -33.47 -10.78
C ASP A 212 11.29 -34.35 -9.62
N ASP A 213 12.18 -34.89 -8.77
CA ASP A 213 11.83 -35.82 -7.68
C ASP A 213 10.93 -35.21 -6.58
N LEU A 214 10.82 -33.87 -6.51
CA LEU A 214 9.95 -33.12 -5.60
C LEU A 214 8.63 -32.65 -6.25
N ASN A 215 8.55 -32.67 -7.58
CA ASN A 215 7.38 -32.15 -8.31
C ASN A 215 6.33 -33.25 -8.55
N ASP A 216 6.76 -34.52 -8.53
CA ASP A 216 5.91 -35.72 -8.59
C ASP A 216 4.99 -35.91 -7.36
N GLU A 217 5.25 -35.22 -6.23
CA GLU A 217 4.63 -35.52 -4.92
C GLU A 217 3.10 -35.28 -4.80
N MET A 218 2.41 -34.92 -5.89
CA MET A 218 0.99 -34.52 -5.88
C MET A 218 0.12 -35.10 -7.01
N GLU A 219 0.66 -35.89 -7.94
CA GLU A 219 -0.17 -36.65 -8.92
C GLU A 219 -0.43 -38.10 -8.49
N ASP A 220 0.32 -38.62 -7.50
CA ASP A 220 0.20 -39.99 -6.98
C ASP A 220 -0.85 -40.15 -5.85
N GLU A 221 -1.53 -39.09 -5.35
CA GLU A 221 -2.50 -39.22 -4.23
C GLU A 221 -3.68 -40.17 -4.57
N ASP A 222 -4.21 -40.12 -5.80
CA ASP A 222 -5.27 -41.02 -6.29
C ASP A 222 -4.78 -42.48 -6.49
N LEU A 223 -3.48 -42.77 -6.32
CA LEU A 223 -2.87 -44.11 -6.43
C LEU A 223 -2.43 -44.70 -5.08
N GLU A 224 -2.22 -43.88 -4.03
CA GLU A 224 -1.85 -44.40 -2.71
C GLU A 224 -3.00 -45.19 -2.06
N ASP A 225 -4.27 -44.79 -2.26
CA ASP A 225 -5.45 -45.51 -1.75
C ASP A 225 -5.56 -46.94 -2.35
N GLU A 226 -5.17 -47.17 -3.61
CA GLU A 226 -5.16 -48.53 -4.21
C GLU A 226 -3.94 -49.37 -3.76
N GLU A 227 -2.75 -48.79 -3.51
CA GLU A 227 -1.61 -49.54 -2.96
C GLU A 227 -1.75 -49.85 -1.45
N GLU A 228 -2.46 -49.04 -0.65
CA GLU A 228 -2.68 -49.35 0.78
C GLU A 228 -3.71 -50.50 0.99
N GLU A 229 -4.74 -50.65 0.16
CA GLU A 229 -5.61 -51.84 0.19
C GLU A 229 -4.86 -53.14 -0.22
N GLU A 230 -3.89 -53.09 -1.14
CA GLU A 230 -3.07 -54.27 -1.49
C GLU A 230 -2.00 -54.63 -0.43
N GLU A 231 -1.50 -53.70 0.39
CA GLU A 231 -0.56 -54.06 1.47
C GLU A 231 -1.26 -54.71 2.69
N GLU A 232 -2.52 -54.37 3.05
CA GLU A 232 -3.22 -55.02 4.17
C GLU A 232 -3.57 -56.51 3.92
N GLU A 233 -3.92 -56.92 2.69
CA GLU A 233 -4.18 -58.35 2.38
C GLU A 233 -2.91 -59.23 2.45
N LEU A 234 -1.70 -58.64 2.55
CA LEU A 234 -0.42 -59.35 2.47
C LEU A 234 0.34 -59.52 3.80
N GLU A 235 -0.24 -59.15 4.95
CA GLU A 235 0.36 -59.37 6.29
C GLU A 235 0.17 -60.81 6.84
N GLU A 236 -0.29 -61.80 6.06
CA GLU A 236 -0.50 -63.18 6.55
C GLU A 236 0.82 -63.98 6.77
N ASP A 237 1.40 -63.82 7.97
CA ASP A 237 2.31 -64.73 8.70
C ASP A 237 3.30 -65.59 7.86
N VAL A 238 4.38 -64.97 7.34
CA VAL A 238 5.52 -65.70 6.76
C VAL A 238 6.62 -65.93 7.81
N GLU A 239 6.65 -67.14 8.42
CA GLU A 239 7.75 -67.55 9.30
C GLU A 239 9.11 -67.51 8.56
N PRO A 240 10.18 -66.94 9.17
CA PRO A 240 11.49 -66.83 8.53
C PRO A 240 12.14 -68.21 8.38
N GLN A 241 12.39 -68.61 7.12
CA GLN A 241 13.01 -69.91 6.84
C GLN A 241 14.47 -69.94 7.29
N LEU A 242 14.80 -70.96 8.10
CA LEU A 242 16.15 -71.25 8.55
C LEU A 242 16.77 -72.35 7.68
N ASP A 243 18.09 -72.32 7.52
CA ASP A 243 18.86 -73.43 6.94
C ASP A 243 18.95 -74.65 7.87
N GLU A 244 19.53 -75.76 7.39
CA GLU A 244 19.63 -77.03 8.14
C GLU A 244 20.57 -76.93 9.38
N ASP A 245 21.35 -75.85 9.49
CA ASP A 245 22.20 -75.51 10.66
C ASP A 245 21.56 -74.44 11.57
N GLY A 246 20.41 -73.85 11.20
CA GLY A 246 19.61 -72.94 12.02
C GLY A 246 19.80 -71.44 11.78
N ASN A 247 20.42 -71.01 10.67
CA ASN A 247 20.62 -69.60 10.33
C ASN A 247 19.49 -69.07 9.43
N PRO A 248 19.04 -67.81 9.57
CA PRO A 248 18.09 -67.19 8.64
C PRO A 248 18.66 -67.08 7.23
N ILE A 249 17.85 -67.44 6.23
CA ILE A 249 18.22 -67.29 4.81
C ILE A 249 17.98 -65.83 4.39
N GLU A 250 19.05 -65.10 4.04
CA GLU A 250 18.94 -63.74 3.50
C GLU A 250 18.44 -63.78 2.04
N ASP A 251 17.12 -63.65 1.87
CA ASP A 251 16.49 -63.52 0.55
C ASP A 251 16.62 -62.07 0.03
N GLU A 252 17.20 -61.90 -1.16
CA GLU A 252 17.40 -60.59 -1.80
C GLU A 252 16.08 -59.82 -2.00
N THR A 253 14.94 -60.53 -2.13
CA THR A 253 13.61 -59.93 -2.28
C THR A 253 13.14 -59.20 -1.02
N ILE A 254 13.56 -59.64 0.16
CA ILE A 254 13.23 -58.98 1.43
C ILE A 254 14.08 -57.69 1.58
N SER A 255 15.34 -57.75 1.17
CA SER A 255 16.23 -56.58 1.16
C SER A 255 15.77 -55.49 0.18
N SER A 256 15.30 -55.87 -1.01
CA SER A 256 14.75 -54.92 -1.98
C SER A 256 13.41 -54.33 -1.54
N LYS A 257 12.46 -55.14 -1.01
CA LYS A 257 11.21 -54.64 -0.39
C LYS A 257 11.52 -53.64 0.74
N ARG A 258 12.43 -53.97 1.66
CA ARG A 258 12.79 -53.09 2.79
C ARG A 258 13.44 -51.78 2.32
N ARG A 259 14.23 -51.80 1.24
CA ARG A 259 14.77 -50.59 0.60
C ARG A 259 13.71 -49.78 -0.16
N ARG A 260 12.65 -50.40 -0.67
CA ARG A 260 11.50 -49.72 -1.30
C ARG A 260 10.66 -49.01 -0.24
N LYS A 261 10.33 -49.67 0.88
CA LYS A 261 9.64 -49.05 2.03
C LYS A 261 10.44 -47.90 2.67
N LEU A 262 11.78 -48.02 2.76
CA LEU A 262 12.69 -46.93 3.16
C LEU A 262 12.88 -45.81 2.13
N ARG A 263 12.43 -45.99 0.87
CA ARG A 263 12.35 -44.91 -0.12
C ARG A 263 10.99 -44.21 -0.07
N ALA A 264 9.89 -44.96 -0.01
CA ALA A 264 8.55 -44.40 0.20
C ALA A 264 8.51 -43.55 1.50
N GLN A 265 9.06 -44.06 2.59
CA GLN A 265 9.17 -43.34 3.87
C GLN A 265 10.12 -42.13 3.84
N ARG A 266 10.86 -41.90 2.75
CA ARG A 266 11.62 -40.66 2.50
C ARG A 266 10.97 -39.74 1.45
N ARG A 267 10.07 -40.25 0.61
CA ARG A 267 9.13 -39.46 -0.21
C ARG A 267 8.03 -38.84 0.67
N LYS A 268 7.48 -39.57 1.65
CA LYS A 268 6.52 -39.01 2.62
C LYS A 268 7.15 -38.10 3.70
N GLN A 269 8.23 -37.37 3.39
CA GLN A 269 8.86 -36.37 4.26
C GLN A 269 8.88 -35.01 3.55
N LYS A 270 7.99 -34.09 3.92
CA LYS A 270 7.92 -32.76 3.32
C LYS A 270 9.25 -32.02 3.45
N ALA A 271 9.56 -31.16 2.48
CA ALA A 271 10.70 -30.24 2.57
C ALA A 271 10.64 -29.35 3.84
N GLU A 272 9.44 -28.97 4.29
CA GLU A 272 9.23 -28.23 5.56
C GLU A 272 9.69 -28.98 6.83
N ASP A 273 9.81 -30.32 6.80
CA ASP A 273 10.29 -31.14 7.93
C ASP A 273 11.81 -31.38 7.91
N LEU A 274 12.51 -31.01 6.82
CA LEU A 274 13.90 -31.39 6.56
C LEU A 274 14.90 -30.22 6.55
N PHE A 275 14.43 -28.98 6.35
CA PHE A 275 15.26 -27.79 6.16
C PHE A 275 14.82 -26.63 7.07
N GLU A 276 15.71 -25.67 7.33
CA GLU A 276 15.34 -24.46 8.07
C GLU A 276 14.48 -23.53 7.18
N PRO A 277 13.46 -22.81 7.70
CA PRO A 277 12.60 -21.97 6.87
C PRO A 277 13.33 -20.89 6.04
N GLU A 278 14.47 -20.40 6.51
CA GLU A 278 15.32 -19.47 5.73
C GLU A 278 16.02 -20.17 4.54
N GLU A 279 16.41 -21.44 4.68
CA GLU A 279 16.97 -22.25 3.58
C GLU A 279 15.90 -22.56 2.53
N LEU A 280 14.68 -22.87 2.96
CA LEU A 280 13.53 -23.09 2.06
C LEU A 280 13.18 -21.82 1.29
N GLN A 281 13.13 -20.66 1.95
CA GLN A 281 12.94 -19.37 1.27
C GLN A 281 14.08 -19.05 0.30
N ARG A 282 15.34 -19.28 0.69
CA ARG A 282 16.51 -19.05 -0.19
C ARG A 282 16.54 -19.99 -1.39
N GLY A 283 16.00 -21.20 -1.27
CA GLY A 283 15.86 -22.19 -2.35
C GLY A 283 14.59 -22.05 -3.20
N TYR A 284 13.67 -21.14 -2.85
CA TYR A 284 12.30 -21.08 -3.38
C TYR A 284 11.60 -22.45 -3.28
N LEU A 285 11.67 -23.09 -2.10
CA LEU A 285 11.09 -24.41 -1.80
C LEU A 285 9.96 -24.34 -0.75
N THR A 286 9.35 -23.18 -0.51
CA THR A 286 8.18 -23.10 0.38
C THR A 286 6.94 -23.70 -0.26
N GLU A 287 5.92 -24.03 0.53
CA GLU A 287 4.60 -24.43 0.00
C GLU A 287 4.03 -23.37 -0.97
N SER A 288 4.40 -22.10 -0.84
CA SER A 288 4.00 -21.04 -1.78
C SER A 288 4.74 -21.13 -3.12
N ASP A 289 6.06 -21.36 -3.10
CA ASP A 289 6.87 -21.44 -4.32
C ASP A 289 6.53 -22.67 -5.16
N ILE A 290 6.28 -23.81 -4.49
CA ILE A 290 5.84 -25.06 -5.13
C ILE A 290 4.48 -24.85 -5.82
N ASN A 291 3.54 -24.14 -5.18
CA ASN A 291 2.28 -23.78 -5.82
C ASN A 291 2.48 -22.85 -7.02
N ILE A 292 3.38 -21.86 -6.95
CA ILE A 292 3.69 -20.97 -8.08
C ILE A 292 4.25 -21.76 -9.28
N ARG A 293 5.10 -22.76 -9.04
CA ARG A 293 5.64 -23.66 -10.08
C ARG A 293 4.59 -24.58 -10.70
N ARG A 294 3.65 -25.08 -9.89
CA ARG A 294 2.61 -26.03 -10.30
C ARG A 294 1.47 -25.38 -11.09
N ILE A 295 1.15 -24.12 -10.82
CA ILE A 295 0.06 -23.40 -11.48
C ILE A 295 0.52 -22.89 -12.86
N ASP A 296 -0.14 -23.34 -13.93
CA ASP A 296 0.06 -22.86 -15.31
C ASP A 296 -0.52 -21.45 -15.51
N LYS A 297 0.11 -20.46 -14.86
CA LYS A 297 -0.10 -19.02 -15.05
C LYS A 297 1.24 -18.29 -14.91
N PRO A 298 1.50 -17.20 -15.66
CA PRO A 298 2.77 -16.48 -15.57
C PRO A 298 3.04 -16.01 -14.14
N GLU A 299 4.27 -16.18 -13.66
CA GLU A 299 4.71 -15.84 -12.30
C GLU A 299 4.29 -14.41 -11.88
N ARG A 300 4.39 -13.43 -12.79
CA ARG A 300 3.97 -12.03 -12.59
C ARG A 300 2.47 -11.84 -12.32
N PHE A 301 1.64 -12.80 -12.67
CA PHE A 301 0.19 -12.80 -12.40
C PHE A 301 -0.09 -13.41 -11.02
N GLN A 302 0.72 -14.38 -10.61
CA GLN A 302 0.62 -15.06 -9.32
C GLN A 302 1.18 -14.19 -8.18
N LEU A 303 2.32 -13.52 -8.41
CA LEU A 303 2.96 -12.57 -7.48
C LEU A 303 2.29 -11.18 -7.45
N ARG A 304 1.15 -10.98 -8.12
CA ARG A 304 0.45 -9.69 -8.13
C ARG A 304 -0.44 -9.58 -6.90
N ASN A 305 -0.20 -8.54 -6.09
CA ASN A 305 -0.96 -8.24 -4.86
C ASN A 305 -2.49 -8.30 -5.02
N ILE A 306 -2.99 -8.01 -6.22
CA ILE A 306 -4.41 -8.06 -6.57
C ILE A 306 -4.58 -9.06 -7.72
N PRO A 307 -5.21 -10.22 -7.49
CA PRO A 307 -5.22 -11.31 -8.46
C PRO A 307 -5.94 -10.91 -9.75
N VAL A 308 -5.40 -11.36 -10.87
CA VAL A 308 -6.04 -11.23 -12.19
C VAL A 308 -7.22 -12.20 -12.25
N THR A 309 -8.45 -11.68 -12.31
CA THR A 309 -9.66 -12.50 -12.51
C THR A 309 -10.21 -12.32 -13.92
N GLU A 310 -10.79 -13.39 -14.46
CA GLU A 310 -11.55 -13.38 -15.70
C GLU A 310 -12.68 -12.34 -15.69
N ALA A 311 -13.04 -11.84 -16.87
CA ALA A 311 -14.04 -10.79 -17.07
C ALA A 311 -14.93 -11.03 -18.28
N LYS A 312 -16.18 -10.54 -18.18
CA LYS A 312 -17.17 -10.58 -19.26
C LYS A 312 -16.94 -9.43 -20.24
N GLU A 313 -17.42 -9.58 -21.47
CA GLU A 313 -17.27 -8.54 -22.51
C GLU A 313 -17.79 -7.16 -22.09
N ASP A 314 -18.87 -7.09 -21.31
CA ASP A 314 -19.43 -5.83 -20.80
C ASP A 314 -18.48 -5.16 -19.80
N GLU A 315 -17.94 -5.93 -18.86
CA GLU A 315 -16.98 -5.45 -17.84
C GLU A 315 -15.68 -4.96 -18.50
N LEU A 316 -15.18 -5.69 -19.50
CA LEU A 316 -14.01 -5.29 -20.29
C LEU A 316 -14.25 -4.02 -21.12
N GLU A 317 -15.51 -3.64 -21.40
CA GLU A 317 -15.84 -2.40 -22.10
C GLU A 317 -15.96 -1.21 -21.14
N GLU A 318 -16.56 -1.40 -19.97
CA GLU A 318 -16.54 -0.42 -18.87
C GLU A 318 -15.10 -0.13 -18.42
N GLU A 319 -14.29 -1.18 -18.23
CA GLU A 319 -12.87 -1.07 -17.86
C GLU A 319 -12.06 -0.36 -18.94
N ALA A 320 -12.22 -0.74 -20.22
CA ALA A 320 -11.49 -0.09 -21.31
C ALA A 320 -11.85 1.39 -21.49
N GLU A 321 -13.11 1.78 -21.22
CA GLU A 321 -13.49 3.19 -21.16
C GLU A 321 -12.90 3.90 -19.93
N TRP A 322 -12.91 3.26 -18.75
CA TRP A 322 -12.35 3.80 -17.53
C TRP A 322 -10.83 4.05 -17.64
N ILE A 323 -10.08 3.04 -18.10
CA ILE A 323 -8.63 3.14 -18.34
C ILE A 323 -8.33 4.19 -19.42
N TYR A 324 -9.10 4.25 -20.51
CA TYR A 324 -8.91 5.29 -21.53
C TYR A 324 -9.09 6.71 -20.95
N ASN A 325 -10.17 6.93 -20.21
CA ASN A 325 -10.49 8.23 -19.62
C ASN A 325 -9.48 8.63 -18.52
N GLY A 326 -9.17 7.70 -17.61
CA GLY A 326 -8.30 7.94 -16.46
C GLY A 326 -6.80 7.92 -16.77
N ALA A 327 -6.34 7.01 -17.62
CA ALA A 327 -4.91 6.82 -17.90
C ALA A 327 -4.42 7.62 -19.11
N PHE A 328 -5.24 7.76 -20.16
CA PHE A 328 -4.81 8.34 -21.45
C PHE A 328 -5.38 9.73 -21.74
N LEU A 329 -6.56 10.09 -21.23
CA LEU A 329 -7.14 11.43 -21.41
C LEU A 329 -6.92 12.39 -20.23
N LYS A 330 -6.91 11.91 -18.98
CA LYS A 330 -6.72 12.77 -17.79
C LYS A 330 -5.30 13.39 -17.82
N PRO A 331 -5.16 14.72 -17.86
CA PRO A 331 -3.84 15.35 -17.72
C PRO A 331 -3.36 15.22 -16.26
N THR A 332 -2.05 15.19 -16.08
CA THR A 332 -1.41 15.37 -14.78
C THR A 332 -1.65 16.78 -14.25
N ILE A 333 -1.68 16.94 -12.92
CA ILE A 333 -1.75 18.24 -12.25
C ILE A 333 -0.45 18.99 -12.52
N SER A 334 0.69 18.34 -12.31
CA SER A 334 2.02 18.84 -12.63
C SER A 334 2.36 18.72 -14.12
N LEU A 335 3.32 19.51 -14.60
CA LEU A 335 3.82 19.49 -15.97
C LEU A 335 4.77 18.32 -16.18
N GLN A 336 4.21 17.15 -16.42
CA GLN A 336 4.94 15.95 -16.81
C GLN A 336 5.11 15.85 -18.34
N PRO A 337 6.22 15.26 -18.84
CA PRO A 337 6.46 15.15 -20.28
C PRO A 337 5.52 14.11 -20.91
N VAL A 338 4.53 14.61 -21.65
CA VAL A 338 3.59 13.84 -22.46
C VAL A 338 4.33 13.30 -23.69
N GLU A 339 4.15 12.01 -24.01
CA GLU A 339 4.61 11.44 -25.29
C GLU A 339 3.65 11.82 -26.42
N GLU A 340 4.14 11.83 -27.67
CA GLU A 340 3.41 12.42 -28.80
C GLU A 340 2.02 11.79 -29.03
N ASP A 341 1.08 12.66 -29.39
CA ASP A 341 -0.38 12.53 -29.24
C ASP A 341 -1.06 11.51 -30.21
N THR A 342 -0.63 10.24 -30.23
CA THR A 342 -1.28 9.17 -31.03
C THR A 342 -2.56 8.61 -30.40
N THR A 343 -2.77 8.82 -29.10
CA THR A 343 -3.74 8.10 -28.27
C THR A 343 -5.17 8.65 -28.29
N LYS A 344 -5.45 9.72 -29.05
CA LYS A 344 -6.79 10.36 -29.11
C LYS A 344 -7.75 9.74 -30.15
N ASN A 345 -7.44 8.56 -30.66
CA ASN A 345 -8.23 7.83 -31.64
C ASN A 345 -9.30 6.94 -30.97
N LEU A 346 -10.54 6.95 -31.47
CA LEU A 346 -11.65 6.13 -30.94
C LEU A 346 -11.37 4.61 -31.01
N GLN A 347 -10.45 4.18 -31.89
CA GLN A 347 -10.00 2.78 -31.94
C GLN A 347 -9.21 2.36 -30.68
N VAL A 348 -8.57 3.29 -29.97
CA VAL A 348 -7.76 2.98 -28.77
C VAL A 348 -8.58 2.24 -27.71
N LYS A 349 -9.81 2.67 -27.43
CA LYS A 349 -10.71 1.96 -26.49
C LYS A 349 -10.89 0.48 -26.84
N LYS A 350 -11.09 0.17 -28.12
CA LYS A 350 -11.23 -1.23 -28.59
C LYS A 350 -9.93 -2.02 -28.42
N LYS A 351 -8.79 -1.37 -28.61
CA LYS A 351 -7.48 -1.99 -28.47
C LYS A 351 -7.08 -2.20 -27.01
N ILE A 352 -7.52 -1.31 -26.11
CA ILE A 352 -7.47 -1.53 -24.66
C ILE A 352 -8.34 -2.75 -24.31
N LYS A 353 -9.61 -2.82 -24.76
CA LYS A 353 -10.49 -4.00 -24.54
C LYS A 353 -9.87 -5.31 -25.05
N ASN A 354 -9.24 -5.30 -26.24
CA ASN A 354 -8.50 -6.47 -26.75
C ASN A 354 -7.32 -6.86 -25.84
N ALA A 355 -6.50 -5.89 -25.42
CA ALA A 355 -5.37 -6.13 -24.53
C ALA A 355 -5.81 -6.64 -23.15
N LEU A 356 -6.92 -6.12 -22.61
CA LEU A 356 -7.53 -6.59 -21.37
C LEU A 356 -8.09 -8.01 -21.49
N ASN A 357 -8.67 -8.41 -22.62
CA ASN A 357 -9.04 -9.82 -22.83
C ASN A 357 -7.81 -10.73 -22.81
N TYR A 358 -6.76 -10.35 -23.54
CA TYR A 358 -5.51 -11.11 -23.56
C TYR A 358 -4.88 -11.24 -22.17
N ILE A 359 -4.97 -10.21 -21.33
CA ILE A 359 -4.51 -10.25 -19.94
C ILE A 359 -5.46 -11.08 -19.07
N ARG A 360 -6.73 -10.67 -18.94
CA ARG A 360 -7.65 -11.18 -17.90
C ARG A 360 -8.24 -12.56 -18.21
N ASN A 361 -8.42 -12.89 -19.48
CA ASN A 361 -9.06 -14.13 -19.93
C ASN A 361 -8.06 -15.11 -20.55
N ASP A 362 -7.18 -14.64 -21.45
CA ASP A 362 -6.19 -15.52 -22.10
C ASP A 362 -4.87 -15.68 -21.30
N SER A 363 -4.72 -15.00 -20.16
CA SER A 363 -3.52 -15.01 -19.29
C SER A 363 -2.19 -14.67 -19.98
N PHE A 364 -2.22 -13.96 -21.10
CA PHE A 364 -1.03 -13.56 -21.85
C PHE A 364 -0.33 -12.35 -21.23
N GLU A 365 1.00 -12.43 -21.11
CA GLU A 365 1.80 -11.31 -20.62
C GLU A 365 1.97 -10.17 -21.64
N VAL A 366 2.22 -8.96 -21.15
CA VAL A 366 2.50 -7.77 -21.96
C VAL A 366 3.57 -7.99 -23.06
N PRO A 367 4.72 -8.66 -22.82
CA PRO A 367 5.68 -8.94 -23.89
C PRO A 367 5.12 -9.85 -24.99
N PHE A 368 4.40 -10.93 -24.64
CA PHE A 368 3.79 -11.83 -25.61
C PHE A 368 2.75 -11.10 -26.47
N ILE A 369 1.89 -10.32 -25.82
CA ILE A 369 0.89 -9.47 -26.47
C ILE A 369 1.56 -8.50 -27.47
N ALA A 370 2.63 -7.83 -27.06
CA ALA A 370 3.33 -6.85 -27.89
C ALA A 370 4.06 -7.45 -29.11
N PHE A 371 4.56 -8.70 -29.02
CA PHE A 371 5.26 -9.34 -30.13
C PHE A 371 4.34 -10.15 -31.06
N TYR A 372 3.36 -10.88 -30.50
CA TYR A 372 2.54 -11.89 -31.19
C TYR A 372 1.05 -11.52 -31.36
N ARG A 373 0.61 -10.37 -30.84
CA ARG A 373 -0.75 -9.81 -31.04
C ARG A 373 -0.74 -8.36 -31.54
N LYS A 374 0.40 -7.90 -32.08
CA LYS A 374 0.64 -6.51 -32.50
C LYS A 374 -0.39 -6.00 -33.52
N GLU A 375 -0.88 -6.85 -34.41
CA GLU A 375 -1.93 -6.54 -35.40
C GLU A 375 -3.27 -6.14 -34.77
N HIS A 376 -3.54 -6.51 -33.53
CA HIS A 376 -4.71 -6.09 -32.76
C HIS A 376 -4.51 -4.75 -32.02
N ILE A 377 -3.29 -4.17 -32.03
CA ILE A 377 -2.81 -3.19 -31.04
C ILE A 377 -2.05 -2.01 -31.68
N GLU A 378 -1.06 -2.26 -32.53
CA GLU A 378 -0.37 -1.26 -33.34
C GLU A 378 -1.29 -0.65 -34.42
N PRO A 379 -1.12 0.62 -34.82
CA PRO A 379 -0.08 1.56 -34.39
C PRO A 379 -0.44 2.40 -33.14
N ASP A 380 -1.67 2.33 -32.64
CA ASP A 380 -2.19 3.29 -31.64
C ASP A 380 -1.65 3.07 -30.22
N LEU A 381 -1.21 1.85 -29.88
CA LEU A 381 -0.65 1.46 -28.58
C LEU A 381 0.70 0.76 -28.74
N LYS A 382 1.64 1.00 -27.82
CA LYS A 382 2.99 0.41 -27.78
C LYS A 382 3.17 -0.48 -26.54
N MET A 383 4.29 -1.20 -26.46
CA MET A 383 4.72 -1.98 -25.27
C MET A 383 4.61 -1.19 -23.95
N ALA A 384 4.96 0.10 -23.94
CA ALA A 384 4.86 0.96 -22.75
C ALA A 384 3.40 1.23 -22.34
N ASP A 385 2.50 1.38 -23.31
CA ASP A 385 1.07 1.57 -23.07
C ASP A 385 0.41 0.28 -22.58
N LEU A 386 0.89 -0.89 -23.03
CA LEU A 386 0.41 -2.19 -22.52
C LEU A 386 0.81 -2.41 -21.05
N TRP A 387 2.04 -2.07 -20.65
CA TRP A 387 2.43 -2.05 -19.23
C TRP A 387 1.61 -1.05 -18.41
N LYS A 388 1.22 0.08 -19.01
CA LYS A 388 0.33 1.05 -18.39
C LYS A 388 -1.10 0.50 -18.24
N ILE A 389 -1.62 -0.24 -19.22
CA ILE A 389 -2.93 -0.91 -19.14
C ILE A 389 -2.91 -1.96 -18.01
N TRP A 390 -1.87 -2.80 -17.92
CA TRP A 390 -1.67 -3.74 -16.82
C TRP A 390 -1.70 -3.07 -15.42
N GLN A 391 -1.01 -1.94 -15.27
CA GLN A 391 -1.02 -1.14 -14.02
C GLN A 391 -2.36 -0.46 -13.73
N TRP A 392 -3.23 -0.30 -14.72
CA TRP A 392 -4.53 0.36 -14.58
C TRP A 392 -5.69 -0.64 -14.44
N ASP A 393 -5.54 -1.87 -14.94
CA ASP A 393 -6.36 -3.04 -14.56
C ASP A 393 -6.26 -3.29 -13.05
N GLU A 394 -5.06 -3.28 -12.47
CA GLU A 394 -4.91 -3.38 -11.00
C GLU A 394 -5.68 -2.27 -10.25
N LYS A 395 -5.64 -1.03 -10.76
CA LYS A 395 -6.41 0.10 -10.19
C LYS A 395 -7.93 -0.04 -10.42
N TRP A 396 -8.35 -0.59 -11.55
CA TRP A 396 -9.74 -0.91 -11.84
C TRP A 396 -10.26 -1.98 -10.89
N MET A 397 -9.50 -3.05 -10.63
CA MET A 397 -9.89 -4.12 -9.70
C MET A 397 -10.09 -3.61 -8.27
N ILE A 398 -9.23 -2.69 -7.78
CA ILE A 398 -9.47 -1.98 -6.51
C ILE A 398 -10.77 -1.19 -6.57
N PHE A 399 -10.92 -0.34 -7.59
CA PHE A 399 -12.04 0.56 -7.77
C PHE A 399 -13.39 -0.18 -7.85
N LYS A 400 -13.45 -1.22 -8.67
CA LYS A 400 -14.62 -2.09 -8.86
C LYS A 400 -14.96 -2.84 -7.58
N SER A 401 -13.98 -3.43 -6.89
CA SER A 401 -14.19 -4.08 -5.59
C SER A 401 -14.74 -3.12 -4.53
N GLN A 402 -14.18 -1.91 -4.41
CA GLN A 402 -14.68 -0.90 -3.45
C GLN A 402 -16.07 -0.37 -3.84
N LYS A 403 -16.34 -0.16 -5.13
CA LYS A 403 -17.64 0.29 -5.65
C LYS A 403 -18.73 -0.71 -5.35
N ASP A 404 -18.50 -1.99 -5.67
CA ASP A 404 -19.48 -3.06 -5.49
C ASP A 404 -19.72 -3.37 -4.01
N LYS A 405 -18.67 -3.36 -3.17
CA LYS A 405 -18.80 -3.47 -1.69
C LYS A 405 -19.68 -2.35 -1.11
N LEU A 406 -19.48 -1.10 -1.54
CA LEU A 406 -20.28 0.04 -1.06
C LEU A 406 -21.71 0.00 -1.62
N MET A 407 -21.91 -0.37 -2.89
CA MET A 407 -23.22 -0.57 -3.50
C MET A 407 -24.05 -1.60 -2.74
N LEU A 408 -23.46 -2.76 -2.41
CA LEU A 408 -24.10 -3.79 -1.59
C LEU A 408 -24.48 -3.28 -0.19
N MET A 409 -23.65 -2.41 0.41
CA MET A 409 -23.94 -1.80 1.71
C MET A 409 -25.13 -0.82 1.65
N PHE A 410 -25.23 -0.02 0.59
CA PHE A 410 -26.42 0.81 0.32
C PHE A 410 -27.68 -0.05 0.11
N GLU A 411 -27.60 -1.15 -0.64
CA GLU A 411 -28.75 -2.04 -0.89
C GLU A 411 -29.23 -2.79 0.36
N ARG A 412 -28.31 -3.14 1.28
CA ARG A 412 -28.66 -3.69 2.60
C ARG A 412 -29.37 -2.66 3.48
N MET A 413 -28.87 -1.42 3.49
CA MET A 413 -29.45 -0.33 4.29
C MET A 413 -30.84 0.10 3.77
N ASP A 414 -31.02 0.13 2.45
CA ASP A 414 -32.32 0.39 1.80
C ASP A 414 -33.36 -0.66 2.19
N LYS A 415 -33.05 -1.97 2.06
CA LYS A 415 -33.92 -3.07 2.52
C LYS A 415 -34.33 -2.90 3.99
N TYR A 416 -33.35 -2.67 4.87
CA TYR A 416 -33.60 -2.52 6.31
C TYR A 416 -34.53 -1.32 6.62
N ARG A 417 -34.33 -0.17 5.95
CA ARG A 417 -35.16 1.01 6.15
C ARG A 417 -36.56 0.84 5.55
N ASN A 418 -36.71 0.12 4.44
CA ASN A 418 -38.03 -0.25 3.90
C ASN A 418 -38.81 -1.14 4.89
N TYR A 419 -38.16 -2.13 5.51
CA TYR A 419 -38.76 -2.92 6.61
C TYR A 419 -39.14 -2.06 7.83
N GLN A 420 -38.32 -1.07 8.22
CA GLN A 420 -38.69 -0.14 9.30
C GLN A 420 -39.98 0.65 9.00
N TYR A 421 -40.20 1.09 7.75
CA TYR A 421 -41.44 1.76 7.36
C TYR A 421 -42.65 0.81 7.37
N GLU A 422 -42.50 -0.43 6.91
CA GLU A 422 -43.57 -1.42 6.93
C GLU A 422 -44.02 -1.72 8.37
N GLN A 423 -43.09 -1.82 9.32
CA GLN A 423 -43.39 -2.02 10.75
C GLN A 423 -44.06 -0.81 11.42
N LEU A 424 -43.80 0.41 10.95
CA LEU A 424 -44.46 1.63 11.47
C LEU A 424 -45.85 1.88 10.86
N GLY A 425 -46.27 1.06 9.89
CA GLY A 425 -47.43 1.28 9.02
C GLY A 425 -48.83 1.34 9.69
N ASP A 426 -48.96 1.04 10.98
CA ASP A 426 -50.23 1.08 11.72
C ASP A 426 -50.30 2.17 12.82
N THR A 427 -49.22 2.93 13.07
CA THR A 427 -49.22 4.00 14.11
C THR A 427 -48.44 5.28 13.74
N ASN A 428 -49.16 6.27 13.19
CA ASN A 428 -48.75 7.67 12.91
C ASN A 428 -47.56 7.88 11.94
N GLU A 429 -47.86 8.44 10.76
CA GLU A 429 -46.90 8.95 9.78
C GLU A 429 -45.90 9.97 10.36
N ASP A 430 -46.30 10.77 11.36
CA ASP A 430 -45.50 11.87 11.95
C ASP A 430 -44.36 11.41 12.90
N THR A 431 -44.17 10.10 13.15
CA THR A 431 -43.25 9.61 14.20
C THR A 431 -41.79 9.43 13.76
N LEU A 432 -41.49 9.41 12.46
CA LEU A 432 -40.11 9.39 11.94
C LEU A 432 -39.48 10.80 12.02
N THR A 433 -38.89 11.13 13.17
CA THR A 433 -38.14 12.39 13.38
C THR A 433 -36.83 12.45 12.59
N THR A 434 -36.24 11.30 12.29
CA THR A 434 -35.09 11.13 11.38
C THR A 434 -35.53 11.33 9.93
N ARG A 435 -34.69 11.97 9.10
CA ARG A 435 -34.94 12.29 7.68
C ARG A 435 -35.64 11.14 6.93
N LEU A 436 -36.84 11.43 6.41
CA LEU A 436 -37.55 10.64 5.39
C LEU A 436 -36.56 10.21 4.29
N LEU A 437 -36.35 8.90 4.17
CA LEU A 437 -35.53 8.26 3.14
C LEU A 437 -36.24 8.27 1.78
N THR A 438 -36.58 9.45 1.27
CA THR A 438 -37.04 9.69 -0.11
C THR A 438 -35.92 10.36 -0.91
N ASP A 439 -34.70 9.84 -0.74
CA ASP A 439 -33.45 10.31 -1.36
C ASP A 439 -32.57 9.14 -1.89
N CYS A 440 -33.04 7.87 -1.85
CA CYS A 440 -32.23 6.70 -2.25
C CYS A 440 -31.76 6.72 -3.71
N ASP A 441 -32.54 7.35 -4.61
CA ASP A 441 -32.15 7.58 -6.00
C ASP A 441 -31.09 8.68 -6.19
N ILE A 442 -30.61 9.33 -5.11
CA ILE A 442 -29.55 10.34 -5.20
C ILE A 442 -28.19 9.72 -4.89
N ASP A 443 -27.98 9.15 -3.69
CA ASP A 443 -26.65 8.67 -3.30
C ASP A 443 -26.26 7.35 -3.99
N LYS A 444 -27.23 6.44 -4.25
CA LYS A 444 -26.96 5.24 -5.06
C LYS A 444 -26.68 5.59 -6.53
N GLU A 445 -27.38 6.57 -7.08
CA GLU A 445 -27.18 7.02 -8.46
C GLU A 445 -25.88 7.85 -8.62
N ARG A 446 -25.49 8.62 -7.60
CA ARG A 446 -24.15 9.22 -7.46
C ARG A 446 -23.07 8.14 -7.45
N LEU A 447 -23.23 7.08 -6.65
CA LEU A 447 -22.26 5.97 -6.59
C LEU A 447 -22.16 5.20 -7.92
N MET A 448 -23.28 4.94 -8.59
CA MET A 448 -23.27 4.37 -9.94
C MET A 448 -22.47 5.24 -10.93
N ARG A 449 -22.62 6.58 -10.86
CA ARG A 449 -21.86 7.51 -11.70
C ARG A 449 -20.40 7.70 -11.31
N ALA A 450 -20.01 7.47 -10.06
CA ALA A 450 -18.64 7.69 -9.58
C ALA A 450 -17.61 6.96 -10.46
N GLN A 451 -16.51 7.66 -10.77
CA GLN A 451 -15.43 7.23 -11.67
C GLN A 451 -14.07 7.19 -10.97
N THR A 452 -13.98 7.60 -9.71
CA THR A 452 -12.70 7.73 -8.99
C THR A 452 -12.75 7.09 -7.60
N LEU A 453 -11.60 6.70 -7.05
CA LEU A 453 -11.51 6.13 -5.70
C LEU A 453 -11.85 7.18 -4.63
N GLU A 454 -11.53 8.44 -4.92
CA GLU A 454 -11.77 9.63 -4.11
C GLU A 454 -13.29 9.91 -3.98
N GLU A 455 -14.06 9.76 -5.07
CA GLU A 455 -15.53 9.85 -5.04
C GLU A 455 -16.17 8.69 -4.25
N ILE A 456 -15.66 7.46 -4.39
CA ILE A 456 -16.13 6.32 -3.59
C ILE A 456 -15.79 6.51 -2.10
N ALA A 457 -14.60 7.02 -1.79
CA ALA A 457 -14.20 7.35 -0.42
C ALA A 457 -15.05 8.47 0.18
N ASP A 458 -15.46 9.46 -0.62
CA ASP A 458 -16.37 10.52 -0.20
C ASP A 458 -17.78 9.99 0.10
N LEU A 459 -18.35 9.18 -0.80
CA LEU A 459 -19.66 8.53 -0.60
C LEU A 459 -19.64 7.54 0.58
N ARG A 460 -18.51 6.88 0.83
CA ARG A 460 -18.31 6.02 2.01
C ARG A 460 -18.27 6.82 3.30
N GLU A 461 -17.55 7.93 3.35
CA GLU A 461 -17.52 8.83 4.52
C GLU A 461 -18.91 9.41 4.81
N GLN A 462 -19.64 9.81 3.76
CA GLN A 462 -21.05 10.23 3.85
C GLN A 462 -21.92 9.10 4.43
N PHE A 463 -21.81 7.87 3.90
CA PHE A 463 -22.57 6.72 4.39
C PHE A 463 -22.36 6.48 5.90
N HIS A 464 -21.09 6.46 6.36
CA HIS A 464 -20.81 6.22 7.77
C HIS A 464 -21.43 7.29 8.67
N VAL A 465 -21.29 8.58 8.35
CA VAL A 465 -21.78 9.65 9.24
C VAL A 465 -23.32 9.67 9.36
N TYR A 466 -24.06 9.23 8.34
CA TYR A 466 -25.53 9.16 8.43
C TYR A 466 -26.07 7.83 8.95
N TYR A 467 -25.44 6.69 8.60
CA TYR A 467 -26.03 5.35 8.76
C TYR A 467 -25.25 4.40 9.69
N ASN A 468 -24.05 4.73 10.19
CA ASN A 468 -23.24 3.78 10.97
C ASN A 468 -23.91 3.30 12.28
N GLU A 469 -24.79 4.12 12.86
CA GLU A 469 -25.61 3.76 14.02
C GLU A 469 -26.70 2.71 13.67
N ASP A 470 -27.16 2.67 12.42
CA ASP A 470 -28.14 1.70 11.93
C ASP A 470 -27.48 0.37 11.50
N VAL A 471 -26.19 0.38 11.13
CA VAL A 471 -25.48 -0.79 10.55
C VAL A 471 -25.55 -2.07 11.42
N PRO A 472 -25.41 -2.03 12.76
CA PRO A 472 -25.57 -3.23 13.58
C PRO A 472 -26.99 -3.80 13.50
N ASN A 473 -28.01 -2.93 13.51
CA ASN A 473 -29.42 -3.34 13.44
C ASN A 473 -29.81 -3.85 12.05
N MET A 474 -29.21 -3.29 10.98
CA MET A 474 -29.30 -3.80 9.62
C MET A 474 -28.71 -5.22 9.50
N ARG A 475 -27.50 -5.46 10.05
CA ARG A 475 -26.89 -6.80 10.07
C ARG A 475 -27.72 -7.82 10.85
N LEU A 476 -28.29 -7.40 11.98
CA LEU A 476 -29.21 -8.21 12.79
C LEU A 476 -30.47 -8.59 12.00
N HIS A 477 -31.10 -7.61 11.32
CA HIS A 477 -32.26 -7.85 10.47
C HIS A 477 -31.94 -8.79 9.29
N GLU A 478 -30.79 -8.61 8.64
CA GLU A 478 -30.34 -9.51 7.55
C GLU A 478 -30.25 -10.96 8.05
N LYS A 479 -29.69 -11.20 9.25
CA LYS A 479 -29.64 -12.55 9.85
C LYS A 479 -31.00 -13.10 10.27
N VAL A 480 -31.93 -12.26 10.74
CA VAL A 480 -33.33 -12.67 11.03
C VAL A 480 -34.04 -13.10 9.73
N VAL A 481 -33.86 -12.35 8.64
CA VAL A 481 -34.42 -12.69 7.32
C VAL A 481 -33.81 -13.98 6.77
N GLU A 482 -32.49 -14.16 6.84
CA GLU A 482 -31.81 -15.40 6.44
C GLU A 482 -32.35 -16.61 7.23
N TYR A 483 -32.50 -16.49 8.55
CA TYR A 483 -33.05 -17.55 9.41
C TYR A 483 -34.49 -17.93 9.02
N HIS A 484 -35.37 -16.96 8.80
CA HIS A 484 -36.74 -17.23 8.35
C HIS A 484 -36.78 -17.81 6.93
N GLU A 485 -35.92 -17.34 6.02
CA GLU A 485 -35.79 -17.93 4.69
C GLU A 485 -35.33 -19.40 4.75
N GLU A 486 -34.33 -19.72 5.57
CA GLU A 486 -33.89 -21.09 5.79
C GLU A 486 -34.98 -21.97 6.39
N ARG A 487 -35.64 -21.49 7.44
CA ARG A 487 -36.78 -22.17 8.06
C ARG A 487 -37.86 -22.48 7.02
N ASP A 488 -38.22 -21.51 6.20
CA ASP A 488 -39.26 -21.65 5.18
C ASP A 488 -38.82 -22.55 4.02
N LYS A 489 -37.51 -22.61 3.68
CA LYS A 489 -36.93 -23.59 2.76
C LYS A 489 -37.03 -25.00 3.35
N ARG A 490 -36.67 -25.21 4.63
CA ARG A 490 -36.79 -26.48 5.35
C ARG A 490 -38.25 -26.96 5.45
N LYS A 491 -39.19 -26.09 5.87
CA LYS A 491 -40.63 -26.39 5.93
C LYS A 491 -41.20 -26.78 4.53
N LYS A 492 -40.70 -26.20 3.44
CA LYS A 492 -41.09 -26.57 2.04
C LYS A 492 -40.52 -27.92 1.58
N LEU A 493 -39.27 -28.26 1.94
CA LEU A 493 -38.66 -29.54 1.59
C LEU A 493 -39.41 -30.72 2.23
N ILE A 494 -39.65 -30.64 3.55
CA ILE A 494 -40.40 -31.67 4.30
C ILE A 494 -41.80 -31.87 3.72
N ASN A 495 -42.50 -30.79 3.38
CA ASN A 495 -43.83 -30.86 2.76
C ASN A 495 -43.81 -31.45 1.33
N ASN A 496 -42.69 -31.38 0.59
CA ASN A 496 -42.56 -32.06 -0.70
C ASN A 496 -42.30 -33.56 -0.53
N GLU A 497 -41.40 -33.96 0.38
CA GLU A 497 -41.10 -35.37 0.67
C GLU A 497 -42.35 -36.13 1.18
N GLN A 498 -43.21 -35.45 1.94
CA GLN A 498 -44.51 -35.97 2.40
C GLN A 498 -45.50 -36.28 1.26
N ASN A 499 -45.31 -35.77 0.03
CA ASN A 499 -46.19 -36.06 -1.10
C ASN A 499 -45.79 -37.32 -1.90
N GLU A 500 -44.67 -37.99 -1.58
CA GLU A 500 -44.20 -39.19 -2.30
C GLU A 500 -44.36 -40.52 -1.52
N ASN A 501 -44.65 -40.49 -0.21
CA ASN A 501 -44.75 -41.70 0.63
C ASN A 501 -46.03 -41.72 1.51
N ASP A 502 -47.14 -42.19 0.93
CA ASP A 502 -48.52 -42.07 1.46
C ASP A 502 -48.96 -43.21 2.42
N ASP A 503 -48.09 -43.71 3.33
CA ASP A 503 -48.47 -44.84 4.22
C ASP A 503 -47.66 -44.99 5.55
N GLN A 504 -47.25 -43.90 6.22
CA GLN A 504 -46.74 -43.94 7.62
C GLN A 504 -47.31 -42.81 8.51
N PRO A 505 -47.42 -43.00 9.85
CA PRO A 505 -47.95 -42.00 10.76
C PRO A 505 -47.00 -40.81 10.93
N LEU A 506 -47.57 -39.62 11.17
CA LEU A 506 -46.84 -38.37 11.32
C LEU A 506 -45.77 -38.44 12.42
N PRO A 507 -44.52 -37.98 12.18
CA PRO A 507 -43.88 -37.12 13.15
C PRO A 507 -44.68 -35.81 13.21
N THR A 508 -45.21 -35.46 14.39
CA THR A 508 -45.62 -34.08 14.61
C THR A 508 -44.37 -33.22 14.52
N ILE A 509 -44.45 -32.11 13.78
CA ILE A 509 -43.56 -30.99 14.08
C ILE A 509 -44.06 -30.48 15.42
N ASP A 510 -43.26 -30.63 16.47
CA ASP A 510 -43.55 -29.98 17.73
C ASP A 510 -43.21 -28.50 17.53
N ASP A 511 -44.22 -27.63 17.61
CA ASP A 511 -44.05 -26.17 17.57
C ASP A 511 -43.26 -25.64 18.80
N GLU A 512 -42.78 -26.53 19.68
CA GLU A 512 -41.96 -26.24 20.87
C GLU A 512 -40.48 -25.91 20.54
N ASP A 513 -39.99 -26.24 19.33
CA ASP A 513 -38.63 -25.88 18.86
C ASP A 513 -38.57 -24.51 18.14
N GLU A 514 -39.71 -23.82 17.92
CA GLU A 514 -39.72 -22.49 17.28
C GLU A 514 -39.41 -21.40 18.32
N LEU A 515 -38.13 -20.99 18.37
CA LEU A 515 -37.63 -19.89 19.22
C LEU A 515 -38.50 -18.63 19.07
N ASP A 516 -39.02 -18.12 20.19
CA ASP A 516 -39.70 -16.82 20.26
C ASP A 516 -38.84 -15.74 19.58
N GLU A 517 -39.45 -14.87 18.77
CA GLU A 517 -38.74 -13.88 17.94
C GLU A 517 -37.79 -12.99 18.77
N GLU A 518 -38.19 -12.63 19.99
CA GLU A 518 -37.37 -11.89 20.96
C GLU A 518 -36.12 -12.68 21.42
N THR A 519 -36.24 -14.00 21.58
CA THR A 519 -35.11 -14.87 21.95
C THR A 519 -34.17 -15.14 20.77
N LEU A 520 -34.71 -15.27 19.55
CA LEU A 520 -33.93 -15.33 18.32
C LEU A 520 -33.11 -14.06 18.12
N ILE A 521 -33.74 -12.89 18.30
CA ILE A 521 -33.09 -11.57 18.21
C ILE A 521 -31.93 -11.46 19.21
N GLU A 522 -32.11 -11.87 20.46
CA GLU A 522 -31.06 -11.75 21.48
C GLU A 522 -29.91 -12.76 21.28
N GLN A 523 -30.22 -13.97 20.79
CA GLN A 523 -29.18 -14.91 20.35
C GLN A 523 -28.37 -14.35 19.17
N LEU A 524 -29.03 -13.80 18.15
CA LEU A 524 -28.35 -13.21 16.99
C LEU A 524 -27.55 -11.95 17.34
N ARG A 525 -28.03 -11.10 18.26
CA ARG A 525 -27.24 -9.99 18.82
C ARG A 525 -25.96 -10.46 19.49
N THR A 526 -26.06 -11.54 20.27
CA THR A 526 -24.91 -12.15 20.96
C THR A 526 -23.92 -12.74 19.96
N GLN A 527 -24.39 -13.47 18.94
CA GLN A 527 -23.54 -14.02 17.86
C GLN A 527 -22.85 -12.92 17.03
N LEU A 528 -23.54 -11.81 16.75
CA LEU A 528 -23.02 -10.65 16.02
C LEU A 528 -22.18 -9.70 16.89
N ASN A 529 -21.90 -10.04 18.16
CA ASN A 529 -21.19 -9.19 19.13
C ASN A 529 -21.77 -7.76 19.25
N ILE A 530 -23.08 -7.58 19.03
CA ILE A 530 -23.76 -6.28 19.10
C ILE A 530 -23.91 -5.89 20.58
N LYS A 531 -22.87 -5.26 21.12
CA LYS A 531 -22.83 -4.74 22.49
C LYS A 531 -23.96 -3.72 22.65
N SER A 532 -24.79 -3.90 23.68
CA SER A 532 -25.87 -2.98 24.08
C SER A 532 -25.38 -1.67 24.72
N LYS A 533 -24.07 -1.41 24.68
CA LYS A 533 -23.42 -0.16 25.11
C LYS A 533 -22.73 0.48 23.90
N PRO A 534 -22.71 1.82 23.78
CA PRO A 534 -22.07 2.49 22.66
C PRO A 534 -20.60 2.10 22.52
N LEU A 535 -20.12 2.04 21.27
CA LEU A 535 -18.70 1.85 20.98
C LEU A 535 -17.86 2.99 21.57
N ALA A 536 -16.58 2.70 21.82
CA ALA A 536 -15.66 3.67 22.40
C ALA A 536 -15.46 4.90 21.48
N LYS A 537 -15.31 6.08 22.10
CA LYS A 537 -15.19 7.40 21.46
C LYS A 537 -16.42 7.76 20.58
N THR A 538 -17.42 8.38 21.21
CA THR A 538 -18.57 8.92 20.47
C THR A 538 -18.15 10.16 19.69
N ASP A 539 -18.29 10.16 18.36
CA ASP A 539 -18.02 11.36 17.53
C ASP A 539 -18.91 12.53 18.02
N TYR A 540 -18.33 13.73 18.07
CA TYR A 540 -19.03 14.96 18.41
C TYR A 540 -20.26 15.20 17.50
N TYR A 541 -20.24 14.70 16.25
CA TYR A 541 -21.43 14.67 15.40
C TYR A 541 -22.58 13.81 15.98
N SER A 542 -22.29 12.60 16.47
CA SER A 542 -23.29 11.75 17.15
C SER A 542 -23.75 12.37 18.47
N VAL A 543 -22.90 13.08 19.21
CA VAL A 543 -23.34 13.86 20.39
C VAL A 543 -24.35 14.95 19.99
N CYS A 544 -24.11 15.67 18.88
CA CYS A 544 -25.07 16.65 18.34
C CYS A 544 -26.39 16.00 17.87
N LYS A 545 -26.33 14.78 17.32
CA LYS A 545 -27.49 13.99 16.89
C LYS A 545 -28.33 13.49 18.07
N GLN A 546 -27.68 13.00 19.13
CA GLN A 546 -28.30 12.59 20.39
C GLN A 546 -28.99 13.77 21.10
N ALA A 547 -28.39 14.97 21.04
CA ALA A 547 -29.02 16.22 21.50
C ALA A 547 -30.09 16.77 20.54
N HIS A 548 -30.50 16.01 19.52
CA HIS A 548 -31.54 16.34 18.53
C HIS A 548 -31.34 17.66 17.76
N LEU A 549 -30.10 18.13 17.64
CA LEU A 549 -29.77 19.41 16.98
C LEU A 549 -30.07 19.42 15.47
N GLU A 550 -30.38 18.27 14.85
CA GLU A 550 -30.93 18.22 13.49
C GLU A 550 -32.14 19.17 13.30
N GLY A 551 -33.02 19.26 14.31
CA GLY A 551 -34.20 20.13 14.27
C GLY A 551 -33.85 21.62 14.25
N LEU A 552 -32.68 21.98 14.77
CA LEU A 552 -32.13 23.33 14.72
C LEU A 552 -31.36 23.57 13.41
N VAL A 553 -30.53 22.62 12.97
CA VAL A 553 -29.78 22.69 11.70
C VAL A 553 -30.71 22.85 10.50
N LYS A 554 -31.85 22.14 10.47
CA LYS A 554 -32.90 22.30 9.44
C LYS A 554 -33.43 23.74 9.31
N LYS A 555 -33.27 24.60 10.34
CA LYS A 555 -33.68 26.02 10.32
C LYS A 555 -32.63 26.96 9.68
N PHE A 556 -31.42 26.49 9.35
CA PHE A 556 -30.36 27.32 8.74
C PHE A 556 -30.69 27.71 7.29
N GLY A 557 -31.59 26.98 6.61
CA GLY A 557 -32.18 27.35 5.32
C GLY A 557 -31.97 26.27 4.25
N LEU A 558 -30.90 26.39 3.46
CA LEU A 558 -30.57 25.39 2.44
C LEU A 558 -30.05 24.07 3.05
N LYS A 559 -30.53 22.95 2.50
CA LYS A 559 -29.90 21.62 2.64
C LYS A 559 -28.53 21.58 1.94
N PRO A 560 -27.61 20.67 2.33
CA PRO A 560 -26.30 20.52 1.69
C PRO A 560 -26.34 20.31 0.17
N ASP A 561 -27.27 19.49 -0.33
CA ASP A 561 -27.40 19.17 -1.76
C ASP A 561 -27.77 20.41 -2.60
N LYS A 562 -28.72 21.22 -2.11
CA LYS A 562 -29.13 22.47 -2.78
C LYS A 562 -28.08 23.56 -2.70
N LEU A 563 -27.22 23.53 -1.68
CA LEU A 563 -26.08 24.42 -1.59
C LEU A 563 -24.92 23.97 -2.51
N GLY A 564 -24.69 22.66 -2.65
CA GLY A 564 -23.78 22.09 -3.65
C GLY A 564 -24.15 22.48 -5.08
N GLU A 565 -25.44 22.52 -5.42
CA GLU A 565 -25.92 23.07 -6.70
C GLU A 565 -25.54 24.55 -6.87
N ASN A 566 -25.70 25.40 -5.84
CA ASN A 566 -25.31 26.81 -5.91
C ASN A 566 -23.79 26.99 -6.10
N PHE A 567 -22.97 26.13 -5.49
CA PHE A 567 -21.52 26.14 -5.66
C PHE A 567 -21.12 25.68 -7.08
N TYR A 568 -21.76 24.63 -7.61
CA TYR A 568 -21.47 24.09 -8.94
C TYR A 568 -21.79 25.09 -10.05
N GLU A 569 -22.94 25.76 -9.94
CA GLU A 569 -23.43 26.75 -10.91
C GLU A 569 -22.75 28.12 -10.77
N ASN A 570 -22.09 28.40 -9.63
CA ASN A 570 -21.47 29.68 -9.26
C ASN A 570 -22.46 30.86 -9.24
N TYR A 571 -23.73 30.60 -8.92
CA TYR A 571 -24.76 31.59 -8.57
C TYR A 571 -25.83 30.95 -7.68
N GLN A 572 -26.65 31.77 -7.02
CA GLN A 572 -27.78 31.27 -6.23
C GLN A 572 -28.90 30.78 -7.15
N LYS A 573 -28.89 29.49 -7.45
CA LYS A 573 -29.95 28.77 -8.19
C LYS A 573 -31.10 28.39 -7.25
N ASN A 574 -30.77 28.00 -6.03
CA ASN A 574 -31.69 27.71 -4.95
C ASN A 574 -31.68 28.87 -3.94
N GLU A 575 -32.84 29.49 -3.72
CA GLU A 575 -33.03 30.58 -2.75
C GLU A 575 -33.00 30.05 -1.30
N ILE A 576 -32.53 30.89 -0.37
CA ILE A 576 -32.33 30.49 1.03
C ILE A 576 -33.62 30.69 1.83
N ASP A 577 -34.25 29.58 2.23
CA ASP A 577 -35.33 29.61 3.23
C ASP A 577 -34.84 30.25 4.53
N GLN A 578 -35.60 31.21 5.04
CA GLN A 578 -35.19 32.06 6.15
C GLN A 578 -36.09 31.86 7.35
N TYR A 579 -35.53 31.38 8.46
CA TYR A 579 -36.29 31.20 9.69
C TYR A 579 -36.76 32.56 10.25
N PRO A 580 -38.03 32.72 10.67
CA PRO A 580 -38.57 34.02 11.13
C PRO A 580 -38.03 34.50 12.48
N ILE A 581 -37.46 33.61 13.30
CA ILE A 581 -36.97 33.90 14.65
C ILE A 581 -35.44 34.05 14.62
N GLY A 582 -34.91 34.96 15.44
CA GLY A 582 -33.47 35.15 15.63
C GLY A 582 -32.77 33.87 16.08
N PRO A 583 -31.54 33.60 15.62
CA PRO A 583 -30.85 32.33 15.87
C PRO A 583 -30.63 32.05 17.35
N THR A 584 -30.23 33.04 18.15
CA THR A 584 -30.00 32.88 19.60
C THR A 584 -31.25 32.40 20.33
N ALA A 585 -32.39 33.06 20.11
CA ALA A 585 -33.68 32.66 20.67
C ALA A 585 -34.16 31.30 20.13
N THR A 586 -33.78 30.95 18.90
CA THR A 586 -34.05 29.63 18.32
C THR A 586 -33.22 28.52 18.97
N CYS A 587 -32.05 28.85 19.54
CA CYS A 587 -31.19 27.91 20.28
C CYS A 587 -31.66 27.68 21.73
N GLU A 588 -32.44 28.60 22.31
CA GLU A 588 -33.03 28.43 23.66
C GLU A 588 -33.98 27.23 23.72
N GLU A 589 -34.60 26.85 22.59
CA GLU A 589 -35.45 25.65 22.46
C GLU A 589 -34.68 24.33 22.58
N PHE A 590 -33.35 24.34 22.45
CA PHE A 590 -32.49 23.14 22.35
C PHE A 590 -31.42 23.05 23.47
N ILE A 591 -31.59 23.79 24.57
CA ILE A 591 -30.71 23.69 25.74
C ILE A 591 -30.94 22.35 26.45
N CYS A 592 -29.87 21.56 26.63
CA CYS A 592 -29.88 20.23 27.23
C CYS A 592 -28.75 20.07 28.27
N LYS A 593 -28.66 18.90 28.93
CA LYS A 593 -27.56 18.59 29.88
C LYS A 593 -26.18 18.74 29.24
N GLN A 594 -26.06 18.35 27.97
CA GLN A 594 -24.83 18.36 27.19
C GLN A 594 -24.44 19.77 26.70
N PHE A 595 -25.43 20.64 26.43
CA PHE A 595 -25.23 22.00 25.91
C PHE A 595 -25.99 23.02 26.77
N ALA A 596 -25.41 23.37 27.91
CA ALA A 596 -26.05 24.16 28.96
C ALA A 596 -26.36 25.64 28.62
N THR A 597 -25.92 26.16 27.46
CA THR A 597 -26.18 27.54 27.03
C THR A 597 -26.59 27.62 25.55
N ALA A 598 -27.37 28.64 25.19
CA ALA A 598 -27.73 28.92 23.80
C ALA A 598 -26.50 29.18 22.90
N GLN A 599 -25.37 29.65 23.45
CA GLN A 599 -24.12 29.81 22.70
C GLN A 599 -23.45 28.47 22.40
N THR A 600 -23.36 27.55 23.39
CA THR A 600 -22.84 26.19 23.18
C THR A 600 -23.74 25.39 22.22
N VAL A 601 -25.06 25.54 22.31
CA VAL A 601 -26.02 24.96 21.35
C VAL A 601 -25.77 25.50 19.94
N LEU A 602 -25.55 26.80 19.78
CA LEU A 602 -25.26 27.42 18.49
C LEU A 602 -23.92 26.94 17.91
N GLN A 603 -22.86 26.84 18.72
CA GLN A 603 -21.57 26.29 18.30
C GLN A 603 -21.70 24.83 17.85
N ALA A 604 -22.44 23.99 18.59
CA ALA A 604 -22.71 22.61 18.23
C ALA A 604 -23.52 22.49 16.93
N ALA A 605 -24.54 23.34 16.73
CA ALA A 605 -25.31 23.39 15.49
C ALA A 605 -24.47 23.89 14.29
N ILE A 606 -23.58 24.87 14.49
CA ILE A 606 -22.63 25.34 13.48
C ILE A 606 -21.68 24.22 13.06
N PHE A 607 -21.15 23.46 14.03
CA PHE A 607 -20.32 22.28 13.75
C PHE A 607 -21.10 21.22 12.98
N MET A 608 -22.29 20.85 13.47
CA MET A 608 -23.11 19.79 12.86
C MET A 608 -23.45 20.12 11.42
N HIS A 609 -23.86 21.37 11.14
CA HIS A 609 -24.13 21.83 9.78
C HIS A 609 -22.86 21.90 8.93
N ALA A 610 -21.76 22.47 9.43
CA ALA A 610 -20.49 22.51 8.72
C ALA A 610 -19.96 21.11 8.37
N ARG A 611 -20.16 20.12 9.26
CA ARG A 611 -19.82 18.72 9.02
C ARG A 611 -20.71 18.12 7.92
N GLN A 612 -22.03 18.32 7.97
CA GLN A 612 -22.96 17.88 6.92
C GLN A 612 -22.66 18.51 5.56
N LEU A 613 -22.36 19.82 5.50
CA LEU A 613 -21.89 20.49 4.28
C LEU A 613 -20.56 19.89 3.79
N SER A 614 -19.62 19.63 4.69
CA SER A 614 -18.32 19.02 4.37
C SER A 614 -18.43 17.57 3.87
N LEU A 615 -19.61 16.95 3.88
CA LEU A 615 -19.85 15.55 3.50
C LEU A 615 -20.63 15.39 2.19
N ASP A 616 -21.26 16.43 1.63
CA ASP A 616 -21.99 16.29 0.37
C ASP A 616 -21.03 16.12 -0.83
N PRO A 617 -21.20 15.08 -1.67
CA PRO A 617 -20.33 14.81 -2.81
C PRO A 617 -20.25 15.94 -3.84
N LEU A 618 -21.30 16.74 -4.04
CA LEU A 618 -21.29 17.85 -5.01
C LEU A 618 -20.55 19.07 -4.44
N VAL A 619 -20.74 19.38 -3.15
CA VAL A 619 -19.91 20.35 -2.42
C VAL A 619 -18.43 19.95 -2.48
N ARG A 620 -18.13 18.67 -2.21
CA ARG A 620 -16.77 18.11 -2.30
C ARG A 620 -16.19 18.19 -3.69
N TYR A 621 -16.92 17.78 -4.72
CA TYR A 621 -16.48 17.84 -6.12
C TYR A 621 -16.07 19.26 -6.54
N VAL A 622 -16.88 20.27 -6.22
CA VAL A 622 -16.61 21.67 -6.57
C VAL A 622 -15.37 22.18 -5.83
N ILE A 623 -15.30 21.98 -4.51
CA ILE A 623 -14.21 22.54 -3.70
C ILE A 623 -12.89 21.80 -3.97
N ARG A 624 -12.90 20.49 -4.23
CA ARG A 624 -11.73 19.73 -4.72
C ARG A 624 -11.18 20.31 -6.03
N ARG A 625 -12.05 20.50 -7.03
CA ARG A 625 -11.70 21.09 -8.34
C ARG A 625 -11.09 22.47 -8.20
N ASP A 626 -11.70 23.33 -7.40
CA ASP A 626 -11.29 24.72 -7.22
C ASP A 626 -10.02 24.82 -6.37
N PHE A 627 -9.86 23.97 -5.35
CA PHE A 627 -8.64 23.83 -4.57
C PHE A 627 -7.47 23.42 -5.47
N ILE A 628 -7.57 22.31 -6.20
CA ILE A 628 -6.50 21.80 -7.07
C ILE A 628 -6.12 22.83 -8.16
N SER A 629 -7.10 23.55 -8.73
CA SER A 629 -6.84 24.52 -9.80
C SER A 629 -6.31 25.88 -9.33
N ARG A 630 -6.56 26.29 -8.08
CA ARG A 630 -6.06 27.56 -7.51
C ARG A 630 -4.85 27.39 -6.59
N CYS A 631 -4.57 26.18 -6.08
CA CYS A 631 -3.56 25.97 -5.05
C CYS A 631 -2.14 26.35 -5.50
N MET A 632 -1.45 27.05 -4.62
CA MET A 632 -0.08 27.52 -4.75
C MET A 632 0.74 27.08 -3.54
N ILE A 633 2.03 26.86 -3.77
CA ILE A 633 2.98 26.38 -2.77
C ILE A 633 3.97 27.48 -2.41
N ASN A 634 3.97 27.84 -1.13
CA ASN A 634 5.07 28.53 -0.48
C ASN A 634 6.05 27.49 0.06
N ALA A 635 7.35 27.71 -0.10
CA ALA A 635 8.39 26.87 0.49
C ALA A 635 9.53 27.74 1.02
N ARG A 636 9.91 27.51 2.28
CA ARG A 636 10.97 28.24 2.97
C ARG A 636 11.92 27.28 3.70
N PRO A 637 13.21 27.60 3.82
CA PRO A 637 14.15 26.74 4.51
C PRO A 637 14.00 26.92 6.03
N THR A 638 14.21 25.85 6.78
CA THR A 638 14.34 25.89 8.24
C THR A 638 15.73 26.40 8.64
N ARG A 639 15.99 26.53 9.96
CA ARG A 639 17.32 26.87 10.47
C ARG A 639 18.40 25.90 10.00
N ILE A 640 18.03 24.64 9.71
CA ILE A 640 18.89 23.61 9.14
C ILE A 640 19.06 23.82 7.63
N GLY A 641 17.96 23.92 6.87
CA GLY A 641 18.00 24.09 5.41
C GLY A 641 18.65 25.39 4.92
N ILE A 642 18.70 26.43 5.75
CA ILE A 642 19.50 27.63 5.46
C ILE A 642 20.97 27.25 5.24
N GLN A 643 21.49 26.30 6.03
CA GLN A 643 22.89 25.84 6.00
C GLN A 643 23.11 24.65 5.06
N SER A 644 22.24 23.63 5.07
CA SER A 644 22.44 22.39 4.30
C SER A 644 22.14 22.52 2.81
N ILE A 645 21.19 23.37 2.40
CA ILE A 645 20.82 23.55 1.00
C ILE A 645 21.81 24.52 0.34
N THR A 646 22.98 24.01 -0.06
CA THR A 646 24.02 24.69 -0.85
C THR A 646 23.71 24.67 -2.34
N GLU A 647 24.56 25.28 -3.17
CA GLU A 647 24.35 25.38 -4.64
C GLU A 647 24.26 24.02 -5.35
N ASP A 648 24.90 22.98 -4.80
CA ASP A 648 24.87 21.61 -5.32
C ASP A 648 23.57 20.84 -4.97
N HIS A 649 22.75 21.35 -4.04
CA HIS A 649 21.58 20.64 -3.53
C HIS A 649 20.40 20.72 -4.52
N PRO A 650 19.65 19.61 -4.80
CA PRO A 650 18.56 19.62 -5.78
C PRO A 650 17.50 20.72 -5.53
N CYS A 651 17.13 20.94 -4.26
CA CYS A 651 16.19 22.01 -3.88
C CYS A 651 16.78 23.44 -3.85
N TYR A 652 18.04 23.70 -4.23
CA TYR A 652 18.60 25.06 -4.20
C TYR A 652 17.80 26.05 -5.06
N THR A 653 17.38 25.60 -6.25
CA THR A 653 16.51 26.35 -7.17
C THR A 653 15.10 26.62 -6.62
N MET A 654 14.70 25.90 -5.57
CA MET A 654 13.40 25.97 -4.92
C MET A 654 13.50 26.35 -3.42
N LYS A 655 14.68 26.84 -2.97
CA LYS A 655 14.95 27.14 -1.56
C LYS A 655 14.01 28.22 -1.00
N TYR A 656 13.53 29.11 -1.85
CA TYR A 656 12.53 30.14 -1.52
C TYR A 656 11.46 30.18 -2.62
N LEU A 657 10.35 29.47 -2.41
CA LEU A 657 9.16 29.57 -3.26
C LEU A 657 8.10 30.42 -2.58
N VAL A 658 7.44 31.28 -3.36
CA VAL A 658 6.31 32.10 -2.93
C VAL A 658 5.25 32.03 -4.03
N GLU A 659 4.02 31.67 -3.66
CA GLU A 659 2.84 31.61 -4.52
C GLU A 659 3.07 30.85 -5.86
N LYS A 660 3.87 29.76 -5.85
CA LYS A 660 4.10 28.93 -7.04
C LYS A 660 2.90 28.00 -7.28
N PRO A 661 2.11 28.13 -8.37
CA PRO A 661 0.95 27.27 -8.61
C PRO A 661 1.34 25.81 -8.79
N VAL A 662 0.54 24.87 -8.29
CA VAL A 662 0.87 23.43 -8.35
C VAL A 662 1.04 22.91 -9.77
N ASN A 663 0.28 23.46 -10.72
CA ASN A 663 0.39 23.19 -12.15
C ASN A 663 1.63 23.79 -12.86
N THR A 664 2.59 24.32 -12.10
CA THR A 664 3.90 24.77 -12.62
C THR A 664 5.07 23.94 -12.09
N PHE A 665 4.83 22.94 -11.25
CA PHE A 665 5.84 21.94 -10.92
C PHE A 665 6.08 21.05 -12.13
N THR A 666 7.33 20.67 -12.36
CA THR A 666 7.75 19.79 -13.47
C THR A 666 8.50 18.58 -12.93
N LYS A 667 8.38 17.44 -13.62
CA LYS A 667 9.25 16.27 -13.39
C LYS A 667 9.27 15.83 -11.92
N ASP A 668 10.47 15.77 -11.35
CA ASP A 668 10.88 15.35 -10.01
C ASP A 668 10.94 16.51 -8.99
N GLN A 669 10.60 17.75 -9.37
CA GLN A 669 10.71 18.92 -8.50
C GLN A 669 9.97 18.76 -7.16
N PHE A 670 8.77 18.19 -7.18
CA PHE A 670 7.97 18.04 -5.96
C PHE A 670 8.52 16.93 -5.04
N LEU A 671 9.09 15.87 -5.61
CA LEU A 671 9.71 14.78 -4.86
C LEU A 671 10.89 15.27 -4.01
N TYR A 672 11.80 16.08 -4.59
CA TYR A 672 12.87 16.69 -3.81
C TYR A 672 12.36 17.67 -2.75
N LEU A 673 11.27 18.40 -3.04
CA LEU A 673 10.68 19.37 -2.11
C LEU A 673 10.11 18.66 -0.88
N HIS A 674 9.33 17.59 -1.08
CA HIS A 674 8.77 16.75 -0.02
C HIS A 674 9.87 16.02 0.78
N GLN A 675 10.87 15.43 0.11
CA GLN A 675 12.04 14.85 0.78
C GLN A 675 12.73 15.87 1.68
N SER A 676 12.95 17.09 1.19
CA SER A 676 13.57 18.17 1.97
C SER A 676 12.74 18.61 3.18
N VAL A 677 11.41 18.42 3.16
CA VAL A 677 10.52 18.61 4.33
C VAL A 677 10.65 17.44 5.31
N LYS A 678 10.67 16.19 4.82
CA LYS A 678 10.91 15.00 5.65
C LYS A 678 12.26 15.06 6.37
N ASP A 679 13.28 15.60 5.71
CA ASP A 679 14.62 15.87 6.28
C ASP A 679 14.66 17.07 7.24
N GLY A 680 13.52 17.69 7.55
CA GLY A 680 13.42 18.87 8.43
C GLY A 680 14.11 20.14 7.90
N SER A 681 14.57 20.13 6.64
CA SER A 681 15.34 21.23 6.04
C SER A 681 14.45 22.31 5.42
N MET A 682 13.24 21.95 4.99
CA MET A 682 12.25 22.85 4.38
C MET A 682 10.94 22.84 5.17
N LYS A 683 10.16 23.92 5.07
CA LYS A 683 8.74 23.96 5.43
C LYS A 683 7.92 24.42 4.23
N ILE A 684 6.94 23.62 3.85
CA ILE A 684 5.91 23.94 2.86
C ILE A 684 4.70 24.59 3.56
N GLU A 685 3.99 25.44 2.83
CA GLU A 685 2.68 25.99 3.17
C GLU A 685 1.84 26.06 1.88
N TYR A 686 0.61 25.55 1.92
CA TYR A 686 -0.32 25.51 0.79
C TYR A 686 -1.31 26.67 0.88
N VAL A 687 -1.51 27.40 -0.22
CA VAL A 687 -2.27 28.65 -0.25
C VAL A 687 -3.18 28.69 -1.48
N ILE A 688 -4.47 28.99 -1.30
CA ILE A 688 -5.46 29.09 -2.39
C ILE A 688 -5.55 30.52 -2.93
N ASP A 689 -5.52 31.50 -2.03
CA ASP A 689 -5.71 32.91 -2.35
C ASP A 689 -4.38 33.67 -2.27
N SER A 690 -3.99 34.32 -3.38
CA SER A 690 -2.82 35.21 -3.39
C SER A 690 -3.00 36.35 -2.41
N LYS A 691 -1.92 36.76 -1.74
CA LYS A 691 -1.89 37.94 -0.85
C LYS A 691 -2.16 39.26 -1.58
N THR A 692 -2.31 39.22 -2.90
CA THR A 692 -2.69 40.37 -3.75
C THR A 692 -4.18 40.43 -4.08
N SER A 693 -4.96 39.39 -3.81
CA SER A 693 -6.40 39.32 -4.10
C SER A 693 -7.21 40.16 -3.12
N SER A 694 -8.22 40.90 -3.63
CA SER A 694 -9.12 41.70 -2.78
C SER A 694 -10.29 40.93 -2.18
N HIS A 695 -10.47 39.66 -2.58
CA HIS A 695 -11.49 38.73 -2.13
C HIS A 695 -10.87 37.34 -2.06
N THR A 696 -11.28 36.54 -1.09
CA THR A 696 -10.87 35.13 -0.94
C THR A 696 -11.84 34.19 -1.66
N TYR A 697 -11.40 32.95 -1.94
CA TYR A 697 -12.30 31.88 -2.37
C TYR A 697 -13.40 31.61 -1.32
N ALA A 698 -13.08 31.76 -0.02
CA ALA A 698 -14.08 31.69 1.03
C ALA A 698 -15.16 32.78 0.89
N ASP A 699 -14.82 34.01 0.45
CA ASP A 699 -15.80 35.07 0.17
C ASP A 699 -16.65 34.77 -1.07
N GLU A 700 -16.11 34.10 -2.09
CA GLU A 700 -16.87 33.62 -3.25
C GLU A 700 -17.94 32.61 -2.80
N ILE A 701 -17.54 31.59 -2.03
CA ILE A 701 -18.43 30.53 -1.54
C ILE A 701 -19.47 31.07 -0.53
N LYS A 702 -19.10 32.01 0.35
CA LYS A 702 -20.04 32.68 1.27
C LYS A 702 -21.15 33.43 0.54
N ARG A 703 -20.87 34.07 -0.61
CA ARG A 703 -21.90 34.77 -1.42
C ARG A 703 -22.98 33.79 -1.89
N SER A 704 -22.62 32.56 -2.25
CA SER A 704 -23.58 31.52 -2.64
C SER A 704 -24.47 31.01 -1.48
N TYR A 705 -24.19 31.41 -0.23
CA TYR A 705 -25.01 31.10 0.96
C TYR A 705 -25.46 32.34 1.77
N THR A 706 -25.50 33.53 1.15
CA THR A 706 -25.90 34.80 1.80
C THR A 706 -27.22 35.33 1.25
N ARG A 707 -28.24 35.55 2.10
CA ARG A 707 -29.52 36.15 1.66
C ARG A 707 -29.43 37.68 1.66
N ASP A 708 -29.70 38.31 0.51
CA ASP A 708 -29.56 39.77 0.32
C ASP A 708 -30.75 40.57 0.90
N GLU A 709 -30.87 40.60 2.22
CA GLU A 709 -31.83 41.45 2.95
C GLU A 709 -31.20 42.13 4.17
N PHE A 710 -31.49 43.43 4.33
CA PHE A 710 -30.98 44.28 5.43
C PHE A 710 -31.79 44.17 6.74
N SER A 711 -32.39 43.01 7.00
CA SER A 711 -33.11 42.73 8.26
C SER A 711 -32.15 42.19 9.30
N ASP A 712 -32.19 42.69 10.53
CA ASP A 712 -31.25 42.26 11.60
C ASP A 712 -31.22 40.74 11.79
N ASN A 713 -32.39 40.08 11.74
CA ASN A 713 -32.53 38.62 11.76
C ASN A 713 -31.78 37.94 10.60
N VAL A 714 -31.88 38.49 9.38
CA VAL A 714 -31.18 37.94 8.20
C VAL A 714 -29.67 38.15 8.31
N LEU A 715 -29.23 39.29 8.85
CA LEU A 715 -27.82 39.57 9.09
C LEU A 715 -27.23 38.64 10.17
N GLU A 716 -27.99 38.30 11.21
CA GLU A 716 -27.59 37.30 12.22
C GLU A 716 -27.48 35.89 11.64
N TRP A 717 -28.50 35.43 10.89
CA TRP A 717 -28.44 34.13 10.22
C TRP A 717 -27.34 34.05 9.14
N ASN A 718 -27.10 35.13 8.39
CA ASN A 718 -26.01 35.17 7.40
C ASN A 718 -24.62 35.08 8.05
N LYS A 719 -24.39 35.67 9.24
CA LYS A 719 -23.14 35.47 10.00
C LYS A 719 -22.92 34.00 10.34
N ILE A 720 -23.95 33.32 10.82
CA ILE A 720 -23.91 31.89 11.19
C ILE A 720 -23.65 31.02 9.95
N ARG A 721 -24.31 31.31 8.82
CA ARG A 721 -24.04 30.64 7.53
C ARG A 721 -22.58 30.83 7.10
N ALA A 722 -22.03 32.04 7.23
CA ALA A 722 -20.62 32.30 6.93
C ALA A 722 -19.68 31.53 7.86
N MET A 723 -19.95 31.46 9.17
CA MET A 723 -19.19 30.64 10.12
C MET A 723 -19.22 29.14 9.77
N CYS A 724 -20.35 28.61 9.31
CA CYS A 724 -20.42 27.24 8.80
C CYS A 724 -19.54 27.02 7.57
N ILE A 725 -19.47 27.98 6.64
CA ILE A 725 -18.57 27.91 5.47
C ILE A 725 -17.10 28.00 5.89
N ASP A 726 -16.74 28.93 6.78
CA ASP A 726 -15.37 29.05 7.29
C ASP A 726 -14.91 27.77 8.03
N LEU A 727 -15.80 27.16 8.82
CA LEU A 727 -15.51 25.91 9.51
C LEU A 727 -15.40 24.73 8.53
N MET A 728 -16.32 24.64 7.57
CA MET A 728 -16.33 23.61 6.52
C MET A 728 -15.03 23.63 5.71
N LEU A 729 -14.62 24.82 5.24
CA LEU A 729 -13.40 24.98 4.44
C LEU A 729 -12.15 24.69 5.28
N ASN A 730 -11.98 25.34 6.43
CA ASN A 730 -10.70 25.33 7.15
C ASN A 730 -10.48 24.09 8.04
N LYS A 731 -11.50 23.56 8.74
CA LYS A 731 -11.32 22.38 9.63
C LYS A 731 -11.47 21.05 8.88
N PHE A 732 -12.30 20.97 7.84
CA PHE A 732 -12.62 19.70 7.18
C PHE A 732 -12.03 19.57 5.76
N LEU A 733 -12.30 20.52 4.87
CA LEU A 733 -12.04 20.33 3.43
C LEU A 733 -10.59 20.64 3.02
N TYR A 734 -10.03 21.79 3.40
CA TYR A 734 -8.64 22.12 3.02
C TYR A 734 -7.61 21.12 3.56
N PRO A 735 -7.67 20.62 4.83
CA PRO A 735 -6.73 19.61 5.32
C PRO A 735 -6.91 18.22 4.66
N LYS A 736 -8.06 17.95 4.03
CA LYS A 736 -8.28 16.76 3.21
C LYS A 736 -7.64 16.93 1.83
N TYR A 737 -8.00 18.01 1.12
CA TYR A 737 -7.51 18.26 -0.24
C TYR A 737 -6.03 18.62 -0.31
N GLN A 738 -5.43 19.14 0.76
CA GLN A 738 -3.97 19.30 0.86
C GLN A 738 -3.26 17.94 0.75
N ARG A 739 -3.72 16.93 1.51
CA ARG A 739 -3.12 15.58 1.49
C ARG A 739 -3.38 14.88 0.15
N GLU A 740 -4.62 14.94 -0.34
CA GLU A 740 -4.99 14.39 -1.65
C GLU A 740 -4.12 14.98 -2.79
N LEU A 741 -3.87 16.29 -2.77
CA LEU A 741 -3.00 16.98 -3.72
C LEU A 741 -1.51 16.63 -3.55
N GLU A 742 -1.03 16.50 -2.31
CA GLU A 742 0.35 16.09 -2.01
C GLU A 742 0.62 14.64 -2.47
N GLU A 743 -0.32 13.73 -2.24
CA GLU A 743 -0.28 12.34 -2.70
C GLU A 743 -0.25 12.24 -4.24
N ILE A 744 -1.09 13.01 -4.95
CA ILE A 744 -1.09 13.03 -6.42
C ILE A 744 0.21 13.62 -6.97
N LEU A 745 0.68 14.76 -6.45
CA LEU A 745 1.93 15.38 -6.91
C LEU A 745 3.16 14.50 -6.61
N LEU A 746 3.14 13.72 -5.52
CA LEU A 746 4.15 12.71 -5.22
C LEU A 746 4.10 11.56 -6.22
N ASP A 747 2.92 11.01 -6.55
CA ASP A 747 2.83 9.88 -7.47
C ASP A 747 3.18 10.30 -8.91
N GLU A 748 2.80 11.50 -9.36
CA GLU A 748 3.23 12.04 -10.66
C GLU A 748 4.75 12.18 -10.76
N ALA A 749 5.39 12.73 -9.72
CA ALA A 749 6.86 12.86 -9.67
C ALA A 749 7.56 11.49 -9.57
N ARG A 750 6.98 10.55 -8.80
CA ARG A 750 7.46 9.17 -8.65
C ARG A 750 7.37 8.42 -9.99
N GLN A 751 6.24 8.49 -10.69
CA GLN A 751 6.05 7.88 -12.01
C GLN A 751 7.06 8.44 -13.03
N TYR A 752 7.36 9.75 -12.99
CA TYR A 752 8.41 10.33 -13.83
C TYR A 752 9.79 9.71 -13.55
N VAL A 753 10.19 9.61 -12.29
CA VAL A 753 11.49 9.02 -11.89
C VAL A 753 11.56 7.53 -12.27
N ILE A 754 10.51 6.75 -11.98
CA ILE A 754 10.41 5.34 -12.41
C ILE A 754 10.60 5.24 -13.93
N LYS A 755 9.89 6.06 -14.71
CA LYS A 755 10.01 6.08 -16.18
C LYS A 755 11.43 6.42 -16.66
N GLN A 756 12.15 7.33 -16.00
CA GLN A 756 13.57 7.58 -16.31
C GLN A 756 14.44 6.36 -15.98
N CYS A 757 14.30 5.79 -14.79
CA CYS A 757 15.06 4.60 -14.37
C CYS A 757 14.83 3.40 -15.29
N SER A 758 13.57 3.10 -15.62
CA SER A 758 13.21 2.06 -16.59
C SER A 758 13.78 2.33 -17.97
N SER A 759 13.79 3.59 -18.44
CA SER A 759 14.39 3.96 -19.73
C SER A 759 15.92 3.74 -19.72
N CYS A 760 16.61 4.19 -18.67
CA CYS A 760 18.06 3.97 -18.51
C CYS A 760 18.42 2.48 -18.47
N LEU A 761 17.71 1.68 -17.68
CA LEU A 761 17.93 0.24 -17.59
C LEU A 761 17.66 -0.47 -18.92
N ASN A 762 16.57 -0.11 -19.62
CA ASN A 762 16.21 -0.63 -20.93
C ASN A 762 17.24 -0.27 -22.01
N ASN A 763 17.85 0.92 -21.93
CA ASN A 763 18.95 1.30 -22.80
C ASN A 763 20.25 0.54 -22.49
N TRP A 764 20.48 0.11 -21.25
CA TRP A 764 21.61 -0.77 -20.89
C TRP A 764 21.40 -2.21 -21.33
N THR A 765 20.19 -2.77 -21.20
CA THR A 765 19.89 -4.14 -21.64
C THR A 765 19.75 -4.30 -23.16
N LYS A 766 19.49 -3.21 -23.89
CA LYS A 766 19.46 -3.17 -25.37
C LYS A 766 20.83 -3.11 -26.04
N ILE A 767 21.93 -3.04 -25.30
CA ILE A 767 23.27 -3.00 -25.89
C ILE A 767 23.57 -4.36 -26.54
N ALA A 768 23.56 -4.40 -27.87
CA ALA A 768 23.89 -5.61 -28.63
C ALA A 768 25.35 -6.04 -28.34
N PRO A 769 25.65 -7.36 -28.29
CA PRO A 769 27.00 -7.86 -28.12
C PRO A 769 27.98 -7.24 -29.12
N TYR A 770 29.17 -6.84 -28.64
CA TYR A 770 30.17 -6.19 -29.49
C TYR A 770 30.58 -7.08 -30.66
N ARG A 771 30.59 -6.50 -31.87
CA ARG A 771 31.05 -7.15 -33.10
C ARG A 771 32.24 -6.38 -33.67
N LEU A 772 33.24 -7.11 -34.15
CA LEU A 772 34.36 -6.54 -34.91
C LEU A 772 33.81 -5.86 -36.18
N SER A 773 34.37 -4.70 -36.53
CA SER A 773 33.91 -3.93 -37.69
C SER A 773 34.13 -4.70 -39.00
N ASN A 774 33.11 -4.73 -39.86
CA ASN A 774 33.19 -5.32 -41.20
C ASN A 774 34.26 -4.63 -42.06
N ASP A 775 35.42 -5.27 -42.23
CA ASP A 775 36.24 -5.06 -43.43
C ASP A 775 35.46 -5.56 -44.64
N GLU A 776 35.34 -4.75 -45.70
CA GLU A 776 34.50 -5.00 -46.90
C GLU A 776 34.84 -6.29 -47.69
N ASN A 777 35.83 -7.07 -47.25
CA ASN A 777 36.31 -8.29 -47.91
C ASN A 777 36.07 -9.58 -47.10
N VAL A 778 35.44 -9.51 -45.93
CA VAL A 778 35.13 -10.71 -45.12
C VAL A 778 33.68 -11.15 -45.37
N THR A 779 33.44 -11.86 -46.48
CA THR A 779 32.16 -12.52 -46.79
C THR A 779 31.97 -13.79 -45.95
N SER A 780 32.19 -13.68 -44.64
CA SER A 780 32.14 -14.75 -43.66
C SER A 780 31.80 -14.13 -42.31
N ILE A 781 30.51 -13.86 -42.10
CA ILE A 781 29.98 -13.61 -40.76
C ILE A 781 30.12 -14.94 -40.00
N SER A 782 31.25 -15.14 -39.36
CA SER A 782 31.42 -16.24 -38.42
C SER A 782 30.64 -15.87 -37.17
N ASP A 783 29.56 -16.60 -36.91
CA ASP A 783 28.74 -16.45 -35.69
C ASP A 783 29.49 -16.93 -34.42
N ALA A 784 30.74 -17.40 -34.58
CA ALA A 784 31.71 -17.54 -33.52
C ALA A 784 31.98 -16.17 -32.86
N GLY A 785 31.61 -16.04 -31.59
CA GLY A 785 31.74 -14.81 -30.82
C GLY A 785 33.18 -14.31 -30.62
N VAL A 786 33.28 -13.09 -30.09
CA VAL A 786 34.54 -12.36 -29.90
C VAL A 786 35.28 -12.87 -28.66
N ARG A 787 36.57 -13.21 -28.77
CA ARG A 787 37.42 -13.49 -27.59
C ARG A 787 37.87 -12.18 -26.97
N VAL A 788 37.60 -11.98 -25.68
CA VAL A 788 37.84 -10.72 -24.98
C VAL A 788 38.95 -10.89 -23.95
N LEU A 789 39.97 -10.02 -24.00
CA LEU A 789 40.86 -9.77 -22.87
C LEU A 789 40.29 -8.59 -22.07
N SER A 790 39.66 -8.88 -20.94
CA SER A 790 39.23 -7.85 -19.98
C SER A 790 40.39 -7.51 -19.04
N ILE A 791 40.59 -6.24 -18.70
CA ILE A 791 41.62 -5.77 -17.76
C ILE A 791 41.00 -4.82 -16.73
N ALA A 792 40.70 -5.34 -15.54
CA ALA A 792 40.25 -4.52 -14.42
C ALA A 792 41.46 -3.89 -13.70
N TYR A 793 41.41 -2.58 -13.46
CA TYR A 793 42.46 -1.82 -12.78
C TYR A 793 41.85 -0.81 -11.78
N SER A 794 42.50 -0.65 -10.64
CA SER A 794 42.17 0.40 -9.67
C SER A 794 42.86 1.72 -10.05
N THR A 795 42.43 2.82 -9.43
CA THR A 795 43.16 4.10 -9.50
C THR A 795 44.25 4.23 -8.42
N ASP A 796 44.25 3.34 -7.42
CA ASP A 796 45.33 3.26 -6.43
C ASP A 796 46.57 2.54 -7.03
N PRO A 797 47.79 3.09 -6.89
CA PRO A 797 49.01 2.44 -7.37
C PRO A 797 49.45 1.18 -6.62
N ASP A 798 48.97 0.95 -5.38
CA ASP A 798 49.31 -0.23 -4.58
C ASP A 798 48.31 -1.40 -4.79
N ASP A 799 47.17 -1.14 -5.44
CA ASP A 799 46.20 -2.15 -5.85
C ASP A 799 46.68 -3.00 -7.04
N VAL A 800 46.43 -4.31 -6.96
CA VAL A 800 46.76 -5.27 -8.02
C VAL A 800 45.72 -5.20 -9.14
N SER A 801 46.16 -4.92 -10.36
CA SER A 801 45.29 -5.04 -11.55
C SER A 801 45.19 -6.49 -12.02
N TYR A 802 44.08 -6.88 -12.65
CA TYR A 802 43.83 -8.24 -13.12
C TYR A 802 43.35 -8.26 -14.56
N GLY A 803 43.94 -9.13 -15.37
CA GLY A 803 43.47 -9.46 -16.71
C GLY A 803 42.76 -10.82 -16.72
N VAL A 804 41.66 -10.95 -17.46
CA VAL A 804 40.94 -12.22 -17.69
C VAL A 804 40.69 -12.37 -19.18
N ILE A 805 40.95 -13.56 -19.74
CA ILE A 805 40.66 -13.86 -21.15
C ILE A 805 39.47 -14.80 -21.24
N LEU A 806 38.44 -14.34 -21.96
CA LEU A 806 37.23 -15.09 -22.27
C LEU A 806 37.32 -15.71 -23.67
N SER A 807 36.73 -16.89 -23.84
CA SER A 807 36.52 -17.53 -25.14
C SER A 807 35.43 -16.80 -25.95
N SER A 808 35.24 -17.22 -27.20
CA SER A 808 34.11 -16.83 -28.04
C SER A 808 32.74 -17.21 -27.46
N GLU A 809 32.72 -18.09 -26.47
CA GLU A 809 31.54 -18.60 -25.74
C GLU A 809 31.43 -17.99 -24.34
N GLY A 810 32.26 -16.99 -24.00
CA GLY A 810 32.28 -16.34 -22.68
C GLY A 810 32.99 -17.12 -21.57
N GLN A 811 33.51 -18.33 -21.83
CA GLN A 811 34.20 -19.14 -20.83
C GLN A 811 35.59 -18.57 -20.49
N VAL A 812 35.97 -18.58 -19.21
CA VAL A 812 37.31 -18.14 -18.76
C VAL A 812 38.39 -19.12 -19.26
N MET A 813 39.27 -18.66 -20.14
CA MET A 813 40.39 -19.45 -20.69
C MET A 813 41.71 -19.26 -19.94
N ASP A 814 41.93 -18.07 -19.38
CA ASP A 814 43.20 -17.67 -18.76
C ASP A 814 43.03 -16.42 -17.89
N PHE A 815 43.96 -16.17 -16.96
CA PHE A 815 44.02 -14.91 -16.20
C PHE A 815 45.46 -14.45 -15.93
N ILE A 816 45.62 -13.15 -15.70
CA ILE A 816 46.91 -12.48 -15.53
C ILE A 816 46.84 -11.58 -14.31
N ARG A 817 47.79 -11.75 -13.37
CA ARG A 817 47.98 -10.83 -12.25
C ARG A 817 48.99 -9.75 -12.62
N LEU A 818 48.60 -8.48 -12.49
CA LEU A 818 49.36 -7.30 -12.96
C LEU A 818 49.59 -6.30 -11.79
N PRO A 819 50.47 -6.64 -10.82
CA PRO A 819 50.65 -5.88 -9.58
C PRO A 819 51.48 -4.59 -9.73
N ASN A 820 51.91 -4.21 -10.95
CA ASN A 820 52.71 -3.02 -11.20
C ASN A 820 52.13 -2.12 -12.32
N LEU A 821 50.96 -2.46 -12.87
CA LEU A 821 50.39 -1.82 -14.06
C LEU A 821 50.21 -0.30 -13.89
N MET A 822 49.79 0.15 -12.72
CA MET A 822 49.53 1.56 -12.41
C MET A 822 50.77 2.35 -11.96
N LEU A 823 51.95 1.73 -11.88
CA LEU A 823 53.17 2.42 -11.47
C LEU A 823 53.59 3.52 -12.45
N ARG A 824 54.01 4.66 -11.89
CA ARG A 824 54.54 5.80 -12.65
C ARG A 824 56.02 5.58 -12.98
N GLU A 825 56.32 5.35 -14.25
CA GLU A 825 57.68 5.07 -14.77
C GLU A 825 58.71 6.16 -14.45
N ASN A 826 58.27 7.41 -14.35
CA ASN A 826 59.12 8.57 -14.08
C ASN A 826 59.62 8.64 -12.62
N TYR A 827 59.10 7.82 -11.71
CA TYR A 827 59.45 7.87 -10.28
C TYR A 827 60.72 7.08 -9.94
N SER A 828 60.96 5.94 -10.61
CA SER A 828 62.14 5.11 -10.38
C SER A 828 62.43 4.19 -11.56
N ALA A 829 63.72 3.93 -11.81
CA ALA A 829 64.16 2.93 -12.78
C ALA A 829 63.66 1.50 -12.41
N ASP A 830 63.47 1.22 -11.12
CA ASP A 830 62.89 -0.04 -10.64
C ASP A 830 61.39 -0.15 -10.99
N ASN A 831 60.62 0.92 -10.77
CA ASN A 831 59.19 0.98 -11.17
C ASN A 831 59.03 0.73 -12.68
N ARG A 832 59.90 1.30 -13.52
CA ARG A 832 59.90 1.03 -14.96
C ARG A 832 60.21 -0.43 -15.30
N ILE A 833 61.17 -1.07 -14.60
CA ILE A 833 61.49 -2.50 -14.80
C ILE A 833 60.32 -3.39 -14.35
N LYS A 834 59.67 -3.04 -13.24
CA LYS A 834 58.49 -3.74 -12.72
C LYS A 834 57.32 -3.68 -13.71
N LYS A 835 56.95 -2.48 -14.16
CA LYS A 835 55.87 -2.27 -15.13
C LYS A 835 56.15 -2.92 -16.50
N GLU A 836 57.39 -2.93 -16.95
CA GLU A 836 57.75 -3.60 -18.21
C GLU A 836 57.52 -5.11 -18.14
N LYS A 837 57.69 -5.77 -16.97
CA LYS A 837 57.35 -7.19 -16.79
C LYS A 837 55.84 -7.44 -16.92
N ASP A 838 55.02 -6.57 -16.35
CA ASP A 838 53.56 -6.64 -16.47
C ASP A 838 53.14 -6.46 -17.94
N PHE A 839 53.75 -5.52 -18.67
CA PHE A 839 53.56 -5.41 -20.12
C PHE A 839 54.09 -6.63 -20.89
N GLU A 840 55.20 -7.26 -20.49
CA GLU A 840 55.67 -8.52 -21.08
C GLU A 840 54.68 -9.68 -20.83
N ALA A 841 54.04 -9.75 -19.66
CA ALA A 841 52.99 -10.71 -19.35
C ALA A 841 51.75 -10.51 -20.25
N ILE A 842 51.27 -9.26 -20.40
CA ILE A 842 50.18 -8.91 -21.33
C ILE A 842 50.57 -9.30 -22.78
N ARG A 843 51.76 -8.90 -23.25
CA ARG A 843 52.26 -9.24 -24.60
C ARG A 843 52.43 -10.74 -24.83
N LYS A 844 52.72 -11.52 -23.79
CA LYS A 844 52.77 -12.98 -23.84
C LYS A 844 51.36 -13.56 -24.00
N CYS A 845 50.44 -13.18 -23.13
CA CYS A 845 49.08 -13.72 -23.13
C CYS A 845 48.31 -13.36 -24.42
N ILE A 846 48.48 -12.13 -24.93
CA ILE A 846 47.92 -11.72 -26.24
C ILE A 846 48.46 -12.60 -27.38
N LYS A 847 49.73 -13.04 -27.34
CA LYS A 847 50.30 -13.94 -28.38
C LYS A 847 49.86 -15.40 -28.23
N GLU A 848 49.57 -15.84 -27.00
CA GLU A 848 49.23 -17.24 -26.71
C GLU A 848 47.72 -17.52 -26.84
N ARG A 849 46.86 -16.55 -26.53
CA ARG A 849 45.39 -16.70 -26.61
C ARG A 849 44.75 -15.95 -27.78
N VAL A 850 45.44 -14.93 -28.31
CA VAL A 850 44.99 -14.08 -29.43
C VAL A 850 43.57 -13.53 -29.18
N PRO A 851 43.37 -12.68 -28.14
CA PRO A 851 42.09 -12.00 -27.96
C PRO A 851 41.82 -11.08 -29.14
N ASP A 852 40.56 -11.04 -29.59
CA ASP A 852 40.13 -10.25 -30.73
C ASP A 852 39.77 -8.81 -30.31
N VAL A 853 39.34 -8.63 -29.05
CA VAL A 853 39.02 -7.34 -28.42
C VAL A 853 39.66 -7.26 -27.04
N ILE A 854 39.96 -6.02 -26.60
CA ILE A 854 40.39 -5.71 -25.23
C ILE A 854 39.33 -4.82 -24.58
N CYS A 855 38.87 -5.19 -23.38
CA CYS A 855 37.99 -4.41 -22.53
C CYS A 855 38.78 -3.89 -21.31
N ILE A 856 38.54 -2.64 -20.87
CA ILE A 856 39.30 -1.94 -19.82
C ILE A 856 38.39 -0.93 -19.12
#